data_AF-A0A0C2DHF7-F1
#
_entry.id   AF-A0A0C2DHF7-F1
#
_cell.length_a   1.000
_cell.length_b   1.000
_cell.length_c   1.000
_cell.angle_alpha   90.00
_cell.angle_beta   90.00
_cell.angle_gamma   90.00
#
_symmetry.space_group_name_H-M   'P 1'
#
loop_
_entity.id
_entity.type
_entity.pdbx_description
1 polymer ?
#
loop_
_entity_poly.entity_id
_entity_poly.type
_entity_poly.pdbx_seq_one_letter_code
_entity_poly.pdbx_strand_id
1 'polypeptide(L)'
;MIATIGACAALATRASELQAELATGAVAFEQQPSPRGLVTVAALDSLDRDLDRQQRRRALLDHALADFLARAPKLDQPVLVVVVSGMDQTADTTAQDLAQLAVGKLQLGQMEAVSHGRGGWFAALSRAEALLRDIRVEAVLVVATDSHCDRASVAALARASAILGEDNRDGLIPGEGACVALCCRGDSPLAQLGGATRCEVVGVSREPAPFTGPRPNLSQGLSALFEQLGARSPGATELVVDCQTGESRFTKEFHAAYLRNGPVMPEPLVTQSTAAPFGDAGVATPGLALLVAQQFTGPHERALMYASDDAGHLGAAIIVSPARSVLRQRLSELWSDPGQRDRAGYGGREDSLDRHLEELGYLQLARLDDLGSGQTPWLELSPIEARIAAHLDALALGGANTIERATLACSEATFDQLQGALVVAASWFTAAPLLDAVCRRAAEMDAVDLDELAGAIELGTNPRPLVSALLAHESSDVRRCGVELAAAVTDVPEPELAALLHDKSDCVRAEAAIALARRGAKQRTEDLVAAATRAPETVGYVAALVWLGHAGAMDRLRWLLHQGPQLAEQAARWLSMAGDPGDMRAIHDRLTQLEATPATLEALGNAGLAESLPVLLDGLDHDDAAVVEAAARALDRITGAGLREDLLDEDGLLEVRRCVDATTWRAWLEGRQWPPGRLRDGHPFSVAACWNELTAGSSERMRRRWAADELALRGGAATQFVVRWSVERQRRTLERWGSELRRLGVI
;
A
#
# COMPACT_ATOMS: atom_id res chain seq x y z
N MET A 1 30.67 -1.60 10.00
CA MET A 1 29.38 -0.95 9.69
C MET A 1 29.44 -0.38 8.29
N ILE A 2 28.35 -0.44 7.54
CA ILE A 2 28.14 0.37 6.34
C ILE A 2 27.29 1.56 6.79
N ALA A 3 27.93 2.71 7.01
CA ALA A 3 27.33 3.88 7.64
C ALA A 3 26.26 4.55 6.78
N THR A 4 26.51 4.67 5.48
CA THR A 4 25.57 5.18 4.49
C THR A 4 25.97 4.69 3.11
N ILE A 5 25.04 4.70 2.17
CA ILE A 5 25.23 4.28 0.79
C ILE A 5 24.48 5.22 -0.14
N GLY A 6 25.19 5.85 -1.09
CA GLY A 6 24.60 6.48 -2.27
C GLY A 6 24.48 5.49 -3.42
N ALA A 7 23.39 5.52 -4.16
CA ALA A 7 23.14 4.56 -5.22
C ALA A 7 22.31 5.13 -6.37
N CYS A 8 22.54 4.59 -7.56
CA CYS A 8 21.84 4.93 -8.79
C CYS A 8 21.71 3.66 -9.65
N ALA A 9 20.54 3.44 -10.25
CA ALA A 9 20.23 2.30 -11.12
C ALA A 9 19.03 2.63 -12.01
N ALA A 10 18.60 1.69 -12.86
CA ALA A 10 17.51 1.88 -13.83
C ALA A 10 16.23 2.54 -13.27
N LEU A 11 15.86 2.20 -12.03
CA LEU A 11 14.65 2.71 -11.37
C LEU A 11 14.77 4.15 -10.88
N ALA A 12 15.94 4.61 -10.40
CA ALA A 12 16.08 5.95 -9.83
C ALA A 12 17.55 6.35 -9.60
N THR A 13 17.76 7.63 -9.32
CA THR A 13 19.11 8.23 -9.15
C THR A 13 19.57 8.34 -7.69
N ARG A 14 18.70 7.97 -6.72
CA ARG A 14 19.00 7.99 -5.29
C ARG A 14 18.57 6.72 -4.60
N ALA A 15 19.29 6.32 -3.55
CA ALA A 15 19.00 5.12 -2.77
C ALA A 15 17.60 5.09 -2.14
N SER A 16 17.10 6.23 -1.63
CA SER A 16 15.74 6.32 -1.08
C SER A 16 14.67 6.13 -2.15
N GLU A 17 14.90 6.67 -3.34
CA GLU A 17 13.99 6.55 -4.47
C GLU A 17 13.99 5.12 -5.00
N LEU A 18 15.17 4.49 -5.12
CA LEU A 18 15.28 3.08 -5.47
C LEU A 18 14.51 2.18 -4.49
N GLN A 19 14.57 2.45 -3.18
CA GLN A 19 13.79 1.70 -2.19
C GLN A 19 12.29 1.94 -2.30
N ALA A 20 11.86 3.15 -2.64
CA ALA A 20 10.45 3.44 -2.87
C ALA A 20 9.93 2.65 -4.09
N GLU A 21 10.67 2.66 -5.20
CA GLU A 21 10.34 1.89 -6.40
C GLU A 21 10.38 0.37 -6.17
N LEU A 22 11.31 -0.12 -5.35
CA LEU A 22 11.31 -1.52 -4.91
C LEU A 22 10.05 -1.88 -4.12
N ALA A 23 9.57 -0.97 -3.27
CA ALA A 23 8.38 -1.18 -2.46
C ALA A 23 7.09 -1.23 -3.30
N THR A 24 7.05 -0.49 -4.41
CA THR A 24 5.90 -0.50 -5.34
C THR A 24 5.90 -1.74 -6.25
N GLY A 25 7.02 -2.45 -6.34
CA GLY A 25 7.22 -3.54 -7.30
C GLY A 25 7.51 -3.04 -8.71
N ALA A 26 7.96 -1.79 -8.86
CA ALA A 26 8.28 -1.21 -10.16
C ALA A 26 9.46 -1.91 -10.84
N VAL A 27 9.40 -1.95 -12.17
CA VAL A 27 10.48 -2.43 -13.04
C VAL A 27 10.75 -1.39 -14.12
N ALA A 28 12.02 -1.16 -14.44
CA ALA A 28 12.45 -0.24 -15.51
C ALA A 28 12.87 -1.01 -16.77
N PHE A 29 12.01 -1.93 -17.22
CA PHE A 29 12.29 -2.74 -18.41
C PHE A 29 11.83 -2.02 -19.67
N GLU A 30 12.76 -1.82 -20.60
CA GLU A 30 12.48 -1.25 -21.92
C GLU A 30 13.00 -2.16 -23.04
N GLN A 31 12.43 -2.02 -24.24
CA GLN A 31 12.87 -2.74 -25.42
C GLN A 31 13.91 -1.94 -26.20
N GLN A 32 15.05 -2.56 -26.50
CA GLN A 32 16.13 -1.97 -27.28
C GLN A 32 16.46 -2.83 -28.52
N PRO A 33 16.78 -2.22 -29.68
CA PRO A 33 17.25 -2.98 -30.85
C PRO A 33 18.58 -3.68 -30.60
N SER A 34 18.69 -4.93 -31.07
CA SER A 34 19.91 -5.72 -31.11
C SER A 34 20.11 -6.39 -32.48
N PRO A 35 21.31 -6.95 -32.78
CA PRO A 35 21.54 -7.72 -34.00
C PRO A 35 20.63 -8.95 -34.18
N ARG A 36 19.91 -9.39 -33.14
CA ARG A 36 19.01 -10.55 -33.16
C ARG A 36 17.55 -10.20 -32.85
N GLY A 37 17.16 -8.95 -33.05
CA GLY A 37 15.80 -8.46 -32.76
C GLY A 37 15.75 -7.55 -31.53
N LEU A 38 14.56 -7.33 -31.01
CA LEU A 38 14.35 -6.52 -29.80
C LEU A 38 14.73 -7.33 -28.56
N VAL A 39 15.42 -6.67 -27.63
CA VAL A 39 15.80 -7.27 -26.34
C VAL A 39 15.38 -6.35 -25.20
N THR A 40 15.12 -6.97 -24.05
CA THR A 40 14.75 -6.24 -22.84
C THR A 40 16.02 -5.77 -22.13
N VAL A 41 16.07 -4.50 -21.72
CA VAL A 41 17.14 -3.93 -20.90
C VAL A 41 16.55 -3.18 -19.71
N ALA A 42 17.32 -3.07 -18.63
CA ALA A 42 17.01 -2.27 -17.46
C ALA A 42 17.94 -1.04 -17.43
N ALA A 43 17.56 0.03 -18.12
CA ALA A 43 18.38 1.22 -18.29
C ALA A 43 17.78 2.42 -17.54
N LEU A 44 18.64 3.31 -17.04
CA LEU A 44 18.23 4.60 -16.49
C LEU A 44 17.83 5.52 -17.66
N ASP A 45 16.53 5.78 -17.77
CA ASP A 45 15.91 6.59 -18.84
C ASP A 45 16.45 8.02 -18.97
N SER A 46 16.93 8.62 -17.88
CA SER A 46 17.43 9.98 -17.83
C SER A 46 18.82 10.12 -18.48
N LEU A 47 19.47 8.99 -18.81
CA LEU A 47 20.73 8.97 -19.53
C LEU A 47 20.50 8.80 -21.02
N ASP A 48 21.17 9.65 -21.80
CA ASP A 48 21.17 9.55 -23.26
C ASP A 48 21.59 8.14 -23.73
N ARG A 49 20.79 7.57 -24.64
CA ARG A 49 20.94 6.21 -25.19
C ARG A 49 22.14 6.08 -26.12
N ASP A 50 22.69 7.19 -26.60
CA ASP A 50 23.88 7.20 -27.47
C ASP A 50 25.20 7.21 -26.67
N LEU A 51 25.15 7.34 -25.35
CA LEU A 51 26.34 7.26 -24.50
C LEU A 51 26.97 5.87 -24.57
N ASP A 52 28.30 5.84 -24.66
CA ASP A 52 29.06 4.61 -24.56
C ASP A 52 29.10 4.07 -23.12
N ARG A 53 29.60 2.84 -22.95
CA ARG A 53 29.68 2.18 -21.64
C ARG A 53 30.42 3.00 -20.59
N GLN A 54 31.51 3.68 -20.95
CA GLN A 54 32.30 4.45 -20.00
C GLN A 54 31.55 5.72 -19.58
N GLN A 55 30.96 6.43 -20.54
CA GLN A 55 30.15 7.61 -20.28
C GLN A 55 28.94 7.30 -19.40
N ARG A 56 28.25 6.17 -19.65
CA ARG A 56 27.15 5.69 -18.80
C ARG A 56 27.63 5.38 -17.38
N ARG A 57 28.70 4.59 -17.21
CA ARG A 57 29.29 4.27 -15.89
C ARG A 57 29.66 5.54 -15.10
N ARG A 58 30.23 6.54 -15.76
CA ARG A 58 30.59 7.83 -15.15
C ARG A 58 29.35 8.61 -14.72
N ALA A 59 28.30 8.67 -15.53
CA ALA A 59 27.06 9.37 -15.19
C ALA A 59 26.35 8.70 -13.99
N LEU A 60 26.25 7.37 -13.99
CA LEU A 60 25.72 6.61 -12.86
C LEU A 60 26.52 6.85 -11.58
N LEU A 61 27.86 6.89 -11.68
CA LEU A 61 28.74 7.18 -10.56
C LEU A 61 28.56 8.61 -10.03
N ASP A 62 28.33 9.60 -10.89
CA ASP A 62 28.05 10.98 -10.47
C ASP A 62 26.75 11.06 -9.65
N HIS A 63 25.68 10.41 -10.13
CA HIS A 63 24.43 10.31 -9.37
C HIS A 63 24.61 9.63 -8.01
N ALA A 64 25.25 8.44 -7.98
CA ALA A 64 25.50 7.71 -6.75
C ALA A 64 26.39 8.50 -5.76
N LEU A 65 27.39 9.23 -6.27
CA LEU A 65 28.25 10.09 -5.46
C LEU A 65 27.49 11.32 -4.93
N ALA A 66 26.65 11.95 -5.76
CA ALA A 66 25.82 13.07 -5.34
C ALA A 66 24.83 12.67 -4.23
N ASP A 67 24.17 11.51 -4.38
CA ASP A 67 23.28 10.93 -3.37
C ASP A 67 24.04 10.58 -2.07
N PHE A 68 25.23 10.01 -2.19
CA PHE A 68 26.12 9.78 -1.05
C PHE A 68 26.45 11.08 -0.31
N LEU A 69 26.93 12.11 -1.03
CA LEU A 69 27.35 13.39 -0.46
C LEU A 69 26.21 14.16 0.19
N ALA A 70 24.97 13.98 -0.29
CA ALA A 70 23.79 14.60 0.31
C ALA A 70 23.50 14.09 1.74
N ARG A 71 24.00 12.91 2.10
CA ARG A 71 23.76 12.26 3.40
C ARG A 71 25.02 12.04 4.22
N ALA A 72 26.18 12.03 3.59
CA ALA A 72 27.44 11.85 4.27
C ALA A 72 27.74 13.06 5.16
N PRO A 73 28.18 12.85 6.41
CA PRO A 73 28.72 13.93 7.20
C PRO A 73 30.00 14.46 6.54
N LYS A 74 30.40 15.67 6.93
CA LYS A 74 31.69 16.22 6.49
C LYS A 74 32.82 15.32 7.01
N LEU A 75 33.66 14.86 6.10
CA LEU A 75 34.82 14.02 6.39
C LEU A 75 36.08 14.91 6.34
N ASP A 76 36.69 15.13 7.50
CA ASP A 76 37.83 16.05 7.64
C ASP A 76 39.19 15.42 7.27
N GLN A 77 39.22 14.09 7.07
CA GLN A 77 40.42 13.34 6.67
C GLN A 77 40.25 12.70 5.29
N PRO A 78 41.36 12.49 4.54
CA PRO A 78 41.32 11.74 3.30
C PRO A 78 40.81 10.31 3.52
N VAL A 79 39.78 9.92 2.77
CA VAL A 79 39.14 8.60 2.92
C VAL A 79 39.75 7.61 1.95
N LEU A 80 40.20 6.47 2.47
CA LEU A 80 40.70 5.36 1.64
C LEU A 80 39.58 4.81 0.76
N VAL A 81 39.89 4.41 -0.47
CA VAL A 81 38.90 3.94 -1.44
C VAL A 81 39.23 2.54 -1.90
N VAL A 82 38.22 1.67 -1.98
CA VAL A 82 38.29 0.37 -2.65
C VAL A 82 37.32 0.39 -3.83
N VAL A 83 37.86 0.40 -5.04
CA VAL A 83 37.12 0.38 -6.31
C VAL A 83 36.89 -1.06 -6.74
N VAL A 84 35.63 -1.40 -6.94
CA VAL A 84 35.18 -2.70 -7.46
C VAL A 84 35.06 -2.61 -8.97
N SER A 85 35.61 -3.59 -9.67
CA SER A 85 35.64 -3.61 -11.13
C SER A 85 35.51 -5.03 -11.68
N GLY A 86 35.02 -5.16 -12.91
CA GLY A 86 34.99 -6.45 -13.62
C GLY A 86 36.36 -6.87 -14.15
N MET A 87 37.23 -5.92 -14.49
CA MET A 87 38.60 -6.12 -14.97
C MET A 87 39.55 -5.03 -14.46
N ASP A 88 40.87 -5.26 -14.47
CA ASP A 88 41.83 -4.28 -13.93
C ASP A 88 41.79 -2.93 -14.68
N GLN A 89 41.69 -2.96 -16.02
CA GLN A 89 41.62 -1.74 -16.84
C GLN A 89 40.37 -0.89 -16.54
N THR A 90 39.25 -1.53 -16.19
CA THR A 90 38.03 -0.82 -15.82
C THR A 90 38.11 -0.22 -14.41
N ALA A 91 39.01 -0.71 -13.55
CA ALA A 91 39.21 -0.18 -12.21
C ALA A 91 39.94 1.18 -12.26
N ASP A 92 41.00 1.27 -13.09
CA ASP A 92 41.76 2.51 -13.26
C ASP A 92 40.87 3.64 -13.80
N THR A 93 40.01 3.34 -14.77
CA THR A 93 39.07 4.32 -15.33
C THR A 93 38.05 4.79 -14.30
N THR A 94 37.44 3.87 -13.54
CA THR A 94 36.51 4.22 -12.46
C THR A 94 37.18 5.04 -11.36
N ALA A 95 38.42 4.72 -10.98
CA ALA A 95 39.18 5.49 -10.00
C ALA A 95 39.46 6.93 -10.49
N GLN A 96 39.81 7.09 -11.77
CA GLN A 96 40.00 8.41 -12.40
C GLN A 96 38.71 9.22 -12.45
N ASP A 97 37.60 8.61 -12.85
CA ASP A 97 36.29 9.27 -12.90
C ASP A 97 35.86 9.69 -11.48
N LEU A 98 35.99 8.82 -10.47
CA LEU A 98 35.71 9.15 -9.07
C LEU A 98 36.55 10.34 -8.59
N ALA A 99 37.85 10.32 -8.87
CA ALA A 99 38.76 11.40 -8.49
C ALA A 99 38.33 12.74 -9.08
N GLN A 100 37.89 12.75 -10.34
CA GLN A 100 37.39 13.96 -11.01
C GLN A 100 36.06 14.45 -10.43
N LEU A 101 35.12 13.54 -10.18
CA LEU A 101 33.79 13.89 -9.67
C LEU A 101 33.80 14.36 -8.21
N ALA A 102 34.77 13.88 -7.43
CA ALA A 102 34.95 14.22 -6.01
C ALA A 102 35.70 15.54 -5.77
N VAL A 103 36.32 16.14 -6.80
CA VAL A 103 37.10 17.39 -6.66
C VAL A 103 36.30 18.47 -5.94
N GLY A 104 36.85 18.99 -4.84
CA GLY A 104 36.24 20.04 -4.02
C GLY A 104 35.04 19.58 -3.17
N LYS A 105 34.60 18.32 -3.29
CA LYS A 105 33.48 17.74 -2.55
C LYS A 105 33.94 16.77 -1.47
N LEU A 106 34.98 15.98 -1.75
CA LEU A 106 35.49 14.94 -0.87
C LEU A 106 36.99 14.76 -1.02
N GLN A 107 37.72 14.63 0.08
CA GLN A 107 39.14 14.32 0.05
C GLN A 107 39.33 12.81 -0.06
N LEU A 108 39.83 12.35 -1.21
CA LEU A 108 40.11 10.95 -1.45
C LEU A 108 41.57 10.64 -1.10
N GLY A 109 41.76 9.58 -0.32
CA GLY A 109 43.07 9.04 0.03
C GLY A 109 43.58 8.04 -1.02
N GLN A 110 44.37 7.07 -0.58
CA GLN A 110 44.83 5.98 -1.45
C GLN A 110 43.64 5.15 -1.96
N MET A 111 43.68 4.83 -3.25
CA MET A 111 42.69 3.97 -3.91
C MET A 111 43.30 2.60 -4.19
N GLU A 112 42.53 1.55 -3.90
CA GLU A 112 42.85 0.16 -4.23
C GLU A 112 41.76 -0.42 -5.13
N ALA A 113 42.12 -1.38 -5.99
CA ALA A 113 41.18 -2.01 -6.93
C ALA A 113 40.95 -3.49 -6.58
N VAL A 114 39.73 -3.96 -6.84
CA VAL A 114 39.33 -5.36 -6.67
C VAL A 114 38.60 -5.84 -7.92
N SER A 115 39.12 -6.91 -8.55
CA SER A 115 38.63 -7.47 -9.81
C SER A 115 38.11 -8.91 -9.66
N HIS A 116 36.97 -9.09 -8.98
CA HIS A 116 36.36 -10.41 -8.74
C HIS A 116 34.91 -10.50 -9.26
N GLY A 117 34.60 -9.83 -10.37
CA GLY A 117 33.25 -9.81 -10.95
C GLY A 117 32.18 -9.44 -9.92
N ARG A 118 31.05 -10.15 -9.92
CA ARG A 118 29.96 -9.92 -8.94
C ARG A 118 30.37 -10.25 -7.50
N GLY A 119 31.38 -11.09 -7.28
CA GLY A 119 31.98 -11.31 -5.94
C GLY A 119 32.81 -10.12 -5.44
N GLY A 120 33.13 -9.15 -6.31
CA GLY A 120 34.04 -8.05 -6.04
C GLY A 120 33.61 -7.12 -4.91
N TRP A 121 32.31 -6.87 -4.75
CA TRP A 121 31.78 -6.05 -3.65
C TRP A 121 32.11 -6.65 -2.28
N PHE A 122 31.93 -7.97 -2.12
CA PHE A 122 32.24 -8.67 -0.88
C PHE A 122 33.74 -8.72 -0.61
N ALA A 123 34.56 -8.87 -1.65
CA ALA A 123 36.01 -8.74 -1.54
C ALA A 123 36.43 -7.32 -1.11
N ALA A 124 35.76 -6.28 -1.62
CA ALA A 124 35.99 -4.90 -1.21
C ALA A 124 35.54 -4.63 0.23
N LEU A 125 34.42 -5.19 0.68
CA LEU A 125 33.99 -5.13 2.09
C LEU A 125 35.00 -5.85 3.00
N SER A 126 35.49 -7.02 2.60
CA SER A 126 36.53 -7.74 3.35
C SER A 126 37.83 -6.93 3.41
N ARG A 127 38.19 -6.22 2.34
CA ARG A 127 39.34 -5.32 2.32
C ARG A 127 39.13 -4.10 3.21
N ALA A 128 37.95 -3.49 3.16
CA ALA A 128 37.57 -2.39 4.04
C ALA A 128 37.62 -2.81 5.52
N GLU A 129 37.13 -4.01 5.86
CA GLU A 129 37.24 -4.59 7.21
C GLU A 129 38.71 -4.66 7.66
N ALA A 130 39.61 -5.14 6.79
CA ALA A 130 41.04 -5.23 7.10
C ALA A 130 41.69 -3.85 7.29
N LEU A 131 41.33 -2.86 6.48
CA LEU A 131 41.83 -1.49 6.60
C LEU A 131 41.35 -0.81 7.89
N LEU A 132 40.07 -1.02 8.25
CA LEU A 132 39.44 -0.46 9.46
C LEU A 132 39.95 -1.08 10.77
N ARG A 133 40.79 -2.13 10.72
CA ARG A 133 41.52 -2.64 11.90
C ARG A 133 42.63 -1.71 12.34
N ASP A 134 43.16 -0.88 11.45
CA ASP A 134 44.05 0.21 11.83
C ASP A 134 43.21 1.36 12.39
N ILE A 135 43.39 1.66 13.69
CA ILE A 135 42.62 2.70 14.39
C ILE A 135 42.78 4.10 13.80
N ARG A 136 43.80 4.32 12.97
CA ARG A 136 44.02 5.59 12.25
C ARG A 136 43.11 5.74 11.03
N VAL A 137 42.52 4.64 10.55
CA VAL A 137 41.56 4.66 9.44
C VAL A 137 40.16 4.76 10.02
N GLU A 138 39.58 5.96 9.95
CA GLU A 138 38.23 6.21 10.46
C GLU A 138 37.14 5.61 9.55
N ALA A 139 37.34 5.71 8.24
CA ALA A 139 36.39 5.27 7.24
C ALA A 139 37.06 4.79 5.94
N VAL A 140 36.33 3.96 5.18
CA VAL A 140 36.73 3.45 3.87
C VAL A 140 35.54 3.56 2.92
N LEU A 141 35.75 4.07 1.72
CA LEU A 141 34.76 4.09 0.65
C LEU A 141 34.85 2.81 -0.17
N VAL A 142 33.72 2.16 -0.41
CA VAL A 142 33.59 1.09 -1.39
C VAL A 142 32.78 1.62 -2.56
N VAL A 143 33.34 1.54 -3.77
CA VAL A 143 32.77 2.14 -4.97
C VAL A 143 32.65 1.10 -6.06
N ALA A 144 31.45 0.96 -6.64
CA ALA A 144 31.18 0.06 -7.74
C ALA A 144 30.31 0.76 -8.78
N THR A 145 30.60 0.57 -10.07
CA THR A 145 29.77 1.06 -11.18
C THR A 145 29.91 0.13 -12.38
N ASP A 146 28.78 -0.22 -13.00
CA ASP A 146 28.77 -0.96 -14.24
C ASP A 146 27.54 -0.61 -15.11
N SER A 147 27.64 -0.91 -16.40
CA SER A 147 26.53 -0.80 -17.34
C SER A 147 26.70 -1.81 -18.47
N HIS A 148 25.61 -2.49 -18.81
CA HIS A 148 25.48 -3.35 -19.98
C HIS A 148 24.44 -2.84 -20.99
N CYS A 149 23.90 -1.64 -20.77
CA CYS A 149 22.79 -1.06 -21.55
C CYS A 149 23.25 -0.28 -22.79
N ASP A 150 24.55 -0.02 -22.96
CA ASP A 150 25.06 0.62 -24.17
C ASP A 150 24.91 -0.31 -25.39
N ARG A 151 24.76 0.28 -26.58
CA ARG A 151 24.50 -0.48 -27.82
C ARG A 151 25.57 -1.52 -28.13
N ALA A 152 26.84 -1.27 -27.80
CA ALA A 152 27.93 -2.19 -28.11
C ALA A 152 27.90 -3.40 -27.16
N SER A 153 27.64 -3.19 -25.87
CA SER A 153 27.45 -4.26 -24.89
C SER A 153 26.22 -5.12 -25.20
N VAL A 154 25.07 -4.49 -25.46
CA VAL A 154 23.85 -5.20 -25.86
C VAL A 154 24.09 -6.03 -27.13
N ALA A 155 24.75 -5.46 -28.15
CA ALA A 155 25.06 -6.19 -29.36
C ALA A 155 26.04 -7.37 -29.13
N ALA A 156 27.00 -7.21 -28.22
CA ALA A 156 27.94 -8.27 -27.85
C ALA A 156 27.24 -9.43 -27.13
N LEU A 157 26.41 -9.12 -26.13
CA LEU A 157 25.63 -10.10 -25.38
C LEU A 157 24.59 -10.82 -26.27
N ALA A 158 23.92 -10.10 -27.18
CA ALA A 158 23.00 -10.69 -28.15
C ALA A 158 23.72 -11.64 -29.12
N ARG A 159 24.91 -11.28 -29.63
CA ARG A 159 25.72 -12.18 -30.47
C ARG A 159 26.15 -13.44 -29.74
N ALA A 160 26.38 -13.35 -28.43
CA ALA A 160 26.71 -14.47 -27.56
C ALA A 160 25.47 -15.32 -27.17
N SER A 161 24.26 -14.93 -27.54
CA SER A 161 23.00 -15.55 -27.11
C SER A 161 22.81 -15.51 -25.58
N ALA A 162 23.34 -14.49 -24.90
CA ALA A 162 23.31 -14.39 -23.44
C ALA A 162 22.09 -13.63 -22.89
N ILE A 163 21.42 -12.82 -23.74
CA ILE A 163 20.30 -11.95 -23.31
C ILE A 163 18.97 -12.68 -23.35
N LEU A 164 18.07 -12.33 -22.42
CA LEU A 164 16.67 -12.73 -22.45
C LEU A 164 15.98 -12.24 -23.74
N GLY A 165 15.47 -13.17 -24.54
CA GLY A 165 14.77 -12.88 -25.78
C GLY A 165 14.14 -14.12 -26.39
N GLU A 166 13.65 -14.02 -27.62
CA GLU A 166 13.00 -15.14 -28.31
C GLU A 166 13.92 -16.37 -28.45
N ASP A 167 15.21 -16.13 -28.72
CA ASP A 167 16.23 -17.17 -28.90
C ASP A 167 16.74 -17.77 -27.57
N ASN A 168 16.63 -17.02 -26.46
CA ASN A 168 17.08 -17.47 -25.15
C ASN A 168 16.11 -17.00 -24.05
N ARG A 169 15.23 -17.91 -23.64
CA ARG A 169 14.26 -17.70 -22.55
C ARG A 169 14.86 -17.79 -21.14
N ASP A 170 16.13 -18.19 -21.04
CA ASP A 170 16.89 -18.30 -19.79
C ASP A 170 18.12 -17.36 -19.84
N GLY A 171 17.96 -16.21 -20.52
CA GLY A 171 19.01 -15.21 -20.66
C GLY A 171 18.93 -14.13 -19.59
N LEU A 172 20.02 -13.38 -19.44
CA LEU A 172 20.09 -12.23 -18.52
C LEU A 172 19.40 -11.00 -19.13
N ILE A 173 18.91 -10.11 -18.28
CA ILE A 173 18.46 -8.77 -18.67
C ILE A 173 19.63 -7.81 -18.45
N PRO A 174 20.21 -7.16 -19.48
CA PRO A 174 21.28 -6.19 -19.29
C PRO A 174 20.81 -5.04 -18.42
N GLY A 175 21.53 -4.78 -17.34
CA GLY A 175 21.24 -3.70 -16.40
C GLY A 175 22.41 -2.74 -16.24
N GLU A 176 22.21 -1.77 -15.36
CA GLU A 176 23.24 -0.82 -15.00
C GLU A 176 23.01 -0.22 -13.60
N GLY A 177 24.10 0.21 -12.98
CA GLY A 177 24.02 0.88 -11.70
C GLY A 177 25.37 1.29 -11.14
N ALA A 178 25.32 2.10 -10.09
CA ALA A 178 26.46 2.52 -9.31
C ALA A 178 26.12 2.60 -7.82
N CYS A 179 27.11 2.34 -6.98
CA CYS A 179 27.02 2.37 -5.52
C CYS A 179 28.28 2.99 -4.92
N VAL A 180 28.10 3.89 -3.95
CA VAL A 180 29.16 4.50 -3.14
C VAL A 180 28.80 4.32 -1.68
N ALA A 181 29.49 3.40 -1.00
CA ALA A 181 29.22 3.06 0.40
C ALA A 181 30.36 3.49 1.33
N LEU A 182 30.03 4.11 2.45
CA LEU A 182 30.98 4.49 3.50
C LEU A 182 31.00 3.42 4.59
N CYS A 183 32.13 2.73 4.74
CA CYS A 183 32.36 1.75 5.78
C CYS A 183 33.11 2.38 6.95
N CYS A 184 32.71 2.03 8.17
CA CYS A 184 33.37 2.48 9.40
C CYS A 184 33.34 1.39 10.50
N ARG A 185 34.07 1.63 11.59
CA ARG A 185 34.04 0.78 12.79
C ARG A 185 32.71 0.96 13.53
N GLY A 186 32.27 -0.08 14.27
CA GLY A 186 30.97 -0.07 14.96
C GLY A 186 30.84 0.93 16.11
N ASP A 187 31.96 1.37 16.66
CA ASP A 187 32.09 2.38 17.71
C ASP A 187 32.37 3.79 17.15
N SER A 188 32.45 3.95 15.83
CA SER A 188 32.57 5.27 15.20
C SER A 188 31.26 6.06 15.32
N PRO A 189 31.30 7.40 15.48
CA PRO A 189 30.11 8.24 15.34
C PRO A 189 29.39 8.06 14.00
N LEU A 190 30.12 7.70 12.94
CA LEU A 190 29.56 7.40 11.62
C LEU A 190 28.59 6.19 11.65
N ALA A 191 28.74 5.27 12.61
CA ALA A 191 27.84 4.14 12.78
C ALA A 191 26.46 4.53 13.34
N GLN A 192 26.29 5.78 13.80
CA GLN A 192 25.03 6.30 14.34
C GLN A 192 24.21 7.07 13.30
N LEU A 193 24.71 7.18 12.07
CA LEU A 193 23.93 7.73 10.96
C LEU A 193 22.68 6.85 10.74
N GLY A 194 21.56 7.49 10.41
CA GLY A 194 20.37 6.75 10.01
C GLY A 194 20.67 5.91 8.77
N GLY A 195 20.03 4.74 8.67
CA GLY A 195 20.28 3.80 7.58
C GLY A 195 21.58 3.00 7.69
N ALA A 196 22.36 3.13 8.77
CA ALA A 196 23.60 2.39 8.96
C ALA A 196 23.37 0.89 9.13
N THR A 197 23.84 0.09 8.18
CA THR A 197 23.72 -1.37 8.19
C THR A 197 24.92 -2.01 8.89
N ARG A 198 24.65 -2.96 9.78
CA ARG A 198 25.72 -3.78 10.37
C ARG A 198 26.01 -4.96 9.45
N CYS A 199 27.22 -5.04 8.92
CA CYS A 199 27.74 -6.28 8.33
C CYS A 199 28.32 -7.12 9.47
N GLU A 200 27.64 -8.21 9.83
CA GLU A 200 28.08 -9.11 10.90
C GLU A 200 29.27 -9.94 10.44
N VAL A 201 29.19 -10.43 9.21
CA VAL A 201 30.23 -11.25 8.62
C VAL A 201 30.21 -11.09 7.10
N VAL A 202 31.40 -11.04 6.50
CA VAL A 202 31.62 -11.11 5.06
C VAL A 202 32.61 -12.23 4.75
N GLY A 203 32.39 -12.90 3.62
CA GLY A 203 33.23 -13.99 3.14
C GLY A 203 33.36 -13.94 1.62
N VAL A 204 34.49 -14.42 1.13
CA VAL A 204 34.78 -14.60 -0.29
C VAL A 204 35.37 -15.99 -0.50
N SER A 205 35.05 -16.61 -1.63
CA SER A 205 35.46 -17.97 -1.96
C SER A 205 35.56 -18.12 -3.48
N ARG A 206 35.86 -19.35 -3.93
CA ARG A 206 35.84 -19.70 -5.34
C ARG A 206 35.19 -21.05 -5.56
N GLU A 207 34.35 -21.16 -6.58
CA GLU A 207 33.80 -22.44 -7.02
C GLU A 207 34.90 -23.26 -7.72
N PRO A 208 35.22 -24.48 -7.23
CA PRO A 208 36.24 -25.33 -7.84
C PRO A 208 35.88 -25.81 -9.26
N ALA A 209 34.59 -25.83 -9.62
CA ALA A 209 34.10 -26.15 -10.96
C ALA A 209 33.18 -25.01 -11.47
N PRO A 210 33.76 -23.88 -11.92
CA PRO A 210 32.99 -22.72 -12.39
C PRO A 210 32.23 -23.05 -13.69
N PHE A 211 31.22 -22.24 -14.02
CA PHE A 211 30.39 -22.45 -15.22
C PHE A 211 31.15 -22.39 -16.55
N THR A 212 32.24 -21.63 -16.60
CA THR A 212 33.15 -21.57 -17.75
C THR A 212 34.11 -22.75 -17.84
N GLY A 213 34.14 -23.61 -16.82
CA GLY A 213 35.03 -24.76 -16.72
C GLY A 213 34.47 -26.03 -17.36
N PRO A 214 35.31 -27.07 -17.55
CA PRO A 214 34.90 -28.32 -18.20
C PRO A 214 34.13 -29.28 -17.28
N ARG A 215 34.05 -28.99 -15.98
CA ARG A 215 33.37 -29.83 -14.98
C ARG A 215 32.05 -29.16 -14.56
N PRO A 216 30.99 -29.94 -14.27
CA PRO A 216 29.74 -29.37 -13.81
C PRO A 216 29.90 -28.67 -12.46
N ASN A 217 29.25 -27.52 -12.31
CA ASN A 217 29.15 -26.82 -11.04
C ASN A 217 28.28 -27.63 -10.05
N LEU A 218 28.85 -28.00 -8.90
CA LEU A 218 28.17 -28.78 -7.84
C LEU A 218 27.90 -27.96 -6.58
N SER A 219 28.06 -26.63 -6.68
CA SER A 219 27.87 -25.65 -5.60
C SER A 219 28.78 -25.92 -4.39
N GLN A 220 29.98 -26.47 -4.59
CA GLN A 220 30.86 -26.84 -3.49
C GLN A 220 31.44 -25.60 -2.81
N GLY A 221 31.87 -24.63 -3.60
CA GLY A 221 32.41 -23.36 -3.12
C GLY A 221 31.36 -22.53 -2.41
N LEU A 222 30.14 -22.45 -2.98
CA LEU A 222 29.06 -21.68 -2.38
C LEU A 222 28.53 -22.32 -1.09
N SER A 223 28.42 -23.66 -1.07
CA SER A 223 28.05 -24.39 0.15
C SER A 223 29.05 -24.16 1.28
N ALA A 224 30.35 -24.25 0.98
CA ALA A 224 31.40 -24.02 1.97
C ALA A 224 31.43 -22.55 2.44
N LEU A 225 31.12 -21.60 1.56
CA LEU A 225 31.04 -20.18 1.92
C LEU A 225 29.89 -19.93 2.91
N PHE A 226 28.70 -20.49 2.68
CA PHE A 226 27.58 -20.39 3.62
C PHE A 226 27.88 -21.07 4.96
N GLU A 227 28.53 -22.24 4.94
CA GLU A 227 28.96 -22.93 6.16
C GLU A 227 29.93 -22.05 6.98
N GLN A 228 30.92 -21.44 6.31
CA GLN A 228 31.87 -20.52 6.94
C GLN A 228 31.19 -19.28 7.54
N LEU A 229 30.19 -18.72 6.86
CA LEU A 229 29.43 -17.59 7.37
C LEU A 229 28.60 -17.99 8.59
N GLY A 230 27.88 -19.11 8.53
CA GLY A 230 27.09 -19.64 9.65
C GLY A 230 27.94 -20.01 10.87
N ALA A 231 29.17 -20.49 10.66
CA ALA A 231 30.10 -20.74 11.75
C ALA A 231 30.58 -19.45 12.45
N ARG A 232 30.72 -18.35 11.70
CA ARG A 232 31.20 -17.05 12.20
C ARG A 232 30.07 -16.16 12.72
N SER A 233 28.85 -16.32 12.21
CA SER A 233 27.63 -15.65 12.69
C SER A 233 26.47 -16.66 12.74
N PRO A 234 26.37 -17.45 13.82
CA PRO A 234 25.33 -18.47 13.97
C PRO A 234 23.92 -17.90 14.01
N GLY A 235 22.96 -18.67 13.50
CA GLY A 235 21.52 -18.36 13.48
C GLY A 235 20.97 -18.22 12.07
N ALA A 236 19.66 -18.36 11.93
CA ALA A 236 18.95 -18.15 10.66
C ALA A 236 18.90 -16.68 10.27
N THR A 237 18.80 -16.41 8.97
CA THR A 237 18.44 -15.10 8.43
C THR A 237 16.96 -15.08 8.05
N GLU A 238 16.35 -13.90 8.01
CA GLU A 238 14.95 -13.71 7.63
C GLU A 238 14.78 -13.58 6.12
N LEU A 239 15.85 -13.19 5.41
CA LEU A 239 15.84 -12.99 3.96
C LEU A 239 17.15 -13.45 3.31
N VAL A 240 17.05 -14.03 2.11
CA VAL A 240 18.18 -14.19 1.19
C VAL A 240 18.03 -13.22 0.02
N VAL A 241 19.05 -12.43 -0.28
CA VAL A 241 19.12 -11.59 -1.48
C VAL A 241 20.12 -12.17 -2.46
N ASP A 242 19.64 -12.62 -3.62
CA ASP A 242 20.50 -13.10 -4.70
C ASP A 242 20.95 -11.94 -5.57
N CYS A 243 22.27 -11.82 -5.76
CA CYS A 243 22.89 -10.84 -6.65
C CYS A 243 23.15 -11.45 -8.04
N GLN A 244 22.22 -12.28 -8.53
CA GLN A 244 22.40 -13.08 -9.75
C GLN A 244 21.66 -12.44 -10.94
N THR A 245 21.84 -13.02 -12.13
CA THR A 245 21.39 -12.47 -13.41
C THR A 245 19.97 -12.89 -13.84
N GLY A 246 19.30 -13.71 -13.01
CA GLY A 246 18.01 -14.33 -13.33
C GLY A 246 18.10 -15.69 -14.05
N GLU A 247 19.29 -16.10 -14.50
CA GLU A 247 19.47 -17.37 -15.22
C GLU A 247 19.33 -18.60 -14.30
N SER A 248 18.69 -19.66 -14.81
CA SER A 248 18.34 -20.87 -14.06
C SER A 248 19.55 -21.60 -13.47
N ARG A 249 20.73 -21.45 -14.08
CA ARG A 249 21.98 -22.07 -13.62
C ARG A 249 22.44 -21.55 -12.25
N PHE A 250 22.30 -20.25 -11.99
CA PHE A 250 22.63 -19.67 -10.68
C PHE A 250 21.60 -20.09 -9.62
N THR A 251 20.33 -20.19 -10.01
CA THR A 251 19.27 -20.72 -9.13
C THR A 251 19.57 -22.17 -8.71
N LYS A 252 20.03 -23.02 -9.64
CA LYS A 252 20.44 -24.41 -9.34
C LYS A 252 21.65 -24.46 -8.40
N GLU A 253 22.65 -23.59 -8.60
CA GLU A 253 23.80 -23.47 -7.70
C GLU A 253 23.35 -23.08 -6.28
N PHE A 254 22.47 -22.08 -6.16
CA PHE A 254 21.90 -21.66 -4.89
C PHE A 254 21.11 -22.77 -4.19
N HIS A 255 20.17 -23.43 -4.89
CA HIS A 255 19.36 -24.50 -4.30
C HIS A 255 20.22 -25.62 -3.70
N ALA A 256 21.33 -25.99 -4.37
CA ALA A 256 22.25 -26.98 -3.85
C ALA A 256 22.99 -26.51 -2.58
N ALA A 257 23.37 -25.23 -2.50
CA ALA A 257 24.00 -24.66 -1.30
C ALA A 257 23.01 -24.48 -0.15
N TYR A 258 21.81 -24.00 -0.45
CA TYR A 258 20.69 -23.80 0.48
C TYR A 258 20.35 -25.10 1.23
N LEU A 259 20.12 -26.20 0.51
CA LEU A 259 19.74 -27.50 1.11
C LEU A 259 20.81 -28.07 2.05
N ARG A 260 22.08 -27.66 1.88
CA ARG A 260 23.20 -28.08 2.75
C ARG A 260 23.41 -27.15 3.95
N ASN A 261 22.78 -25.99 3.96
CA ASN A 261 23.03 -24.92 4.92
C ASN A 261 21.73 -24.42 5.60
N GLY A 262 20.75 -25.30 5.83
CA GLY A 262 19.50 -24.96 6.50
C GLY A 262 19.62 -24.06 7.75
N PRO A 263 20.60 -24.25 8.66
CA PRO A 263 20.72 -23.43 9.87
C PRO A 263 20.94 -21.92 9.68
N VAL A 264 21.41 -21.47 8.51
CA VAL A 264 21.61 -20.04 8.20
C VAL A 264 20.48 -19.47 7.34
N MET A 265 19.51 -20.28 6.94
CA MET A 265 18.49 -19.94 5.94
C MET A 265 17.13 -19.62 6.60
N PRO A 266 16.28 -18.79 5.97
CA PRO A 266 14.91 -18.57 6.43
C PRO A 266 14.04 -19.82 6.26
N GLU A 267 13.11 -20.03 7.18
CA GLU A 267 12.09 -21.08 7.11
C GLU A 267 10.69 -20.50 7.41
N PRO A 268 9.77 -20.45 6.40
CA PRO A 268 9.95 -20.86 5.01
C PRO A 268 10.98 -20.00 4.25
N LEU A 269 11.50 -20.52 3.13
CA LEU A 269 12.49 -19.81 2.31
C LEU A 269 11.89 -18.50 1.75
N VAL A 270 12.49 -17.37 2.13
CA VAL A 270 12.16 -16.04 1.61
C VAL A 270 13.37 -15.51 0.84
N THR A 271 13.18 -15.22 -0.44
CA THR A 271 14.24 -14.76 -1.36
C THR A 271 13.82 -13.52 -2.12
N GLN A 272 14.77 -12.62 -2.39
CA GLN A 272 14.61 -11.47 -3.28
C GLN A 272 15.74 -11.44 -4.31
N SER A 273 15.41 -11.24 -5.58
CA SER A 273 16.40 -11.14 -6.65
C SER A 273 16.66 -9.70 -7.04
N THR A 274 17.93 -9.33 -7.23
CA THR A 274 18.29 -8.03 -7.78
C THR A 274 17.99 -7.89 -9.27
N ALA A 275 17.95 -9.00 -10.02
CA ALA A 275 17.70 -8.96 -11.47
C ALA A 275 16.27 -8.53 -11.80
N ALA A 276 15.31 -8.82 -10.93
CA ALA A 276 13.90 -8.45 -11.14
C ALA A 276 13.69 -6.93 -11.24
N PRO A 277 14.24 -6.09 -10.34
CA PRO A 277 14.11 -4.63 -10.45
C PRO A 277 15.20 -3.96 -11.31
N PHE A 278 16.41 -4.53 -11.40
CA PHE A 278 17.58 -3.82 -11.94
C PHE A 278 18.25 -4.48 -13.14
N GLY A 279 17.83 -5.69 -13.54
CA GLY A 279 18.63 -6.52 -14.43
C GLY A 279 20.02 -6.85 -13.84
N ASP A 280 20.96 -7.26 -14.68
CA ASP A 280 22.36 -7.45 -14.30
C ASP A 280 23.11 -6.11 -14.34
N ALA A 281 23.23 -5.45 -13.19
CA ALA A 281 24.04 -4.24 -13.01
C ALA A 281 25.54 -4.54 -12.76
N GLY A 282 26.01 -5.74 -13.14
CA GLY A 282 27.39 -6.16 -13.05
C GLY A 282 27.95 -6.06 -11.63
N VAL A 283 29.09 -5.37 -11.48
CA VAL A 283 29.75 -5.25 -10.17
C VAL A 283 29.02 -4.36 -9.16
N ALA A 284 28.04 -3.55 -9.60
CA ALA A 284 27.22 -2.73 -8.72
C ALA A 284 26.08 -3.51 -8.05
N THR A 285 25.70 -4.67 -8.61
CA THR A 285 24.57 -5.50 -8.17
C THR A 285 24.59 -5.81 -6.67
N PRO A 286 25.72 -6.24 -6.04
CA PRO A 286 25.71 -6.53 -4.61
C PRO A 286 25.61 -5.27 -3.72
N GLY A 287 25.97 -4.09 -4.24
CA GLY A 287 25.71 -2.82 -3.57
C GLY A 287 24.23 -2.47 -3.57
N LEU A 288 23.54 -2.71 -4.69
CA LEU A 288 22.08 -2.54 -4.80
C LEU A 288 21.31 -3.55 -3.93
N ALA A 289 21.82 -4.77 -3.81
CA ALA A 289 21.26 -5.80 -2.93
C ALA A 289 21.20 -5.36 -1.45
N LEU A 290 22.05 -4.42 -1.02
CA LEU A 290 21.95 -3.83 0.32
C LEU A 290 20.64 -3.05 0.50
N LEU A 291 20.21 -2.33 -0.53
CA LEU A 291 18.96 -1.57 -0.51
C LEU A 291 17.74 -2.49 -0.51
N VAL A 292 17.80 -3.58 -1.29
CA VAL A 292 16.78 -4.64 -1.32
C VAL A 292 16.66 -5.27 0.07
N ALA A 293 17.78 -5.66 0.69
CA ALA A 293 17.78 -6.24 2.02
C ALA A 293 17.18 -5.30 3.08
N GLN A 294 17.56 -4.02 3.07
CA GLN A 294 16.99 -3.01 3.97
C GLN A 294 15.49 -2.77 3.75
N GLN A 295 14.97 -3.00 2.54
CA GLN A 295 13.58 -2.76 2.19
C GLN A 295 12.66 -3.93 2.58
N PHE A 296 13.17 -5.16 2.46
CA PHE A 296 12.38 -6.38 2.65
C PHE A 296 12.69 -7.14 3.95
N THR A 297 13.48 -6.55 4.86
CA THR A 297 13.58 -7.04 6.24
C THR A 297 13.17 -5.99 7.25
N GLY A 298 12.64 -6.47 8.38
CA GLY A 298 12.28 -5.65 9.52
C GLY A 298 13.49 -5.04 10.23
N PRO A 299 13.25 -4.07 11.13
CA PRO A 299 14.29 -3.49 11.95
C PRO A 299 15.08 -4.55 12.72
N HIS A 300 16.42 -4.53 12.60
CA HIS A 300 17.33 -5.46 13.25
C HIS A 300 17.24 -6.94 12.83
N GLU A 301 16.50 -7.24 11.77
CA GLU A 301 16.50 -8.56 11.14
C GLU A 301 17.74 -8.76 10.27
N ARG A 302 18.12 -10.02 10.05
CA ARG A 302 19.30 -10.48 9.34
C ARG A 302 18.95 -10.84 7.89
N ALA A 303 19.80 -10.42 6.96
CA ALA A 303 19.73 -10.84 5.56
C ALA A 303 21.06 -11.46 5.11
N LEU A 304 20.97 -12.57 4.37
CA LEU A 304 22.10 -13.17 3.66
C LEU A 304 22.11 -12.63 2.23
N MET A 305 23.15 -11.90 1.86
CA MET A 305 23.38 -11.47 0.48
C MET A 305 24.50 -12.31 -0.14
N TYR A 306 24.36 -12.73 -1.40
CA TYR A 306 25.43 -13.48 -2.08
C TYR A 306 25.50 -13.23 -3.59
N ALA A 307 26.70 -13.41 -4.14
CA ALA A 307 26.98 -13.34 -5.56
C ALA A 307 27.86 -14.49 -6.04
N SER A 308 27.68 -14.84 -7.31
CA SER A 308 28.47 -15.82 -8.07
C SER A 308 28.71 -15.27 -9.46
N ASP A 309 29.90 -15.51 -10.03
CA ASP A 309 30.21 -15.16 -11.41
C ASP A 309 30.59 -16.38 -12.25
N ASP A 310 30.66 -16.18 -13.56
CA ASP A 310 30.96 -17.25 -14.52
C ASP A 310 32.38 -17.84 -14.36
N ALA A 311 33.30 -17.10 -13.76
CA ALA A 311 34.67 -17.51 -13.45
C ALA A 311 34.81 -18.20 -12.08
N GLY A 312 33.69 -18.33 -11.37
CA GLY A 312 33.55 -18.98 -10.08
C GLY A 312 33.93 -18.11 -8.90
N HIS A 313 34.08 -16.79 -9.02
CA HIS A 313 34.27 -15.93 -7.85
C HIS A 313 32.97 -15.87 -7.05
N LEU A 314 33.07 -16.13 -5.75
CA LEU A 314 31.95 -16.15 -4.84
C LEU A 314 32.16 -15.11 -3.75
N GLY A 315 31.08 -14.43 -3.37
CA GLY A 315 31.08 -13.51 -2.25
C GLY A 315 29.74 -13.54 -1.54
N ALA A 316 29.75 -13.43 -0.22
CA ALA A 316 28.53 -13.37 0.57
C ALA A 316 28.74 -12.60 1.87
N ALA A 317 27.66 -12.02 2.39
CA ALA A 317 27.65 -11.34 3.68
C ALA A 317 26.33 -11.56 4.40
N ILE A 318 26.41 -11.66 5.74
CA ILE A 318 25.24 -11.54 6.61
C ILE A 318 25.23 -10.11 7.14
N ILE A 319 24.15 -9.41 6.87
CA ILE A 319 23.92 -8.05 7.32
C ILE A 319 22.72 -8.01 8.26
N VAL A 320 22.69 -7.00 9.13
CA VAL A 320 21.56 -6.70 10.01
C VAL A 320 21.02 -5.34 9.62
N SER A 321 19.74 -5.31 9.28
CA SER A 321 19.06 -4.11 8.84
C SER A 321 19.02 -3.05 9.95
N PRO A 322 19.15 -1.77 9.58
CA PRO A 322 19.07 -0.66 10.52
C PRO A 322 17.68 -0.59 11.16
N ALA A 323 17.57 0.20 12.25
CA ALA A 323 16.27 0.51 12.85
C ALA A 323 15.31 1.22 11.87
N ARG A 324 15.88 1.98 10.91
CA ARG A 324 15.17 2.63 9.80
C ARG A 324 15.99 2.46 8.53
N SER A 325 15.36 1.98 7.45
CA SER A 325 15.96 1.96 6.12
C SER A 325 16.27 3.39 5.63
N VAL A 326 17.05 3.50 4.55
CA VAL A 326 17.36 4.80 3.93
C VAL A 326 16.08 5.55 3.54
N LEU A 327 15.10 4.88 2.94
CA LEU A 327 13.78 5.44 2.64
C LEU A 327 13.06 5.93 3.89
N ARG A 328 12.93 5.09 4.93
CA ARG A 328 12.19 5.46 6.15
C ARG A 328 12.84 6.61 6.90
N GLN A 329 14.17 6.71 6.88
CA GLN A 329 14.85 7.89 7.38
C GLN A 329 14.50 9.13 6.56
N ARG A 330 14.59 9.05 5.23
CA ARG A 330 14.32 10.18 4.35
C ARG A 330 12.88 10.70 4.51
N LEU A 331 11.91 9.80 4.57
CA LEU A 331 10.52 10.15 4.83
C LEU A 331 10.36 10.82 6.21
N SER A 332 11.03 10.31 7.24
CA SER A 332 11.02 10.94 8.57
C SER A 332 11.59 12.36 8.57
N GLU A 333 12.61 12.64 7.76
CA GLU A 333 13.18 13.98 7.60
C GLU A 333 12.17 14.91 6.92
N LEU A 334 11.57 14.47 5.81
CA LEU A 334 10.53 15.21 5.10
C LEU A 334 9.31 15.49 5.98
N TRP A 335 8.92 14.52 6.83
CA TRP A 335 7.79 14.68 7.75
C TRP A 335 8.09 15.55 8.96
N SER A 336 9.36 15.74 9.30
CA SER A 336 9.76 16.64 10.40
C SER A 336 9.69 18.12 10.03
N ASP A 337 9.77 18.46 8.74
CA ASP A 337 9.68 19.83 8.21
C ASP A 337 8.74 19.89 6.99
N PRO A 338 7.45 20.24 7.18
CA PRO A 338 6.49 20.35 6.10
C PRO A 338 6.92 21.29 4.97
N GLY A 339 7.73 22.31 5.28
CA GLY A 339 8.25 23.24 4.27
C GLY A 339 9.29 22.61 3.35
N GLN A 340 10.02 21.60 3.82
CA GLN A 340 10.90 20.79 2.97
C GLN A 340 10.13 19.77 2.15
N ARG A 341 9.07 19.19 2.71
CA ARG A 341 8.20 18.24 1.99
C ARG A 341 7.57 18.88 0.76
N ASP A 342 7.00 20.08 0.92
CA ASP A 342 6.31 20.77 -0.17
C ASP A 342 7.28 21.44 -1.16
N ARG A 343 8.58 21.51 -0.83
CA ARG A 343 9.66 22.03 -1.70
C ARG A 343 10.60 20.96 -2.22
N ALA A 344 10.45 19.71 -1.77
CA ALA A 344 11.28 18.61 -2.23
C ALA A 344 11.04 18.46 -3.74
N GLY A 345 12.15 18.45 -4.49
CA GLY A 345 12.14 18.28 -5.93
C GLY A 345 12.69 16.92 -6.28
N TYR A 346 11.84 16.08 -6.84
CA TYR A 346 12.27 14.92 -7.61
C TYR A 346 12.80 15.42 -8.96
N GLY A 347 14.10 15.23 -9.18
CA GLY A 347 14.77 15.65 -10.41
C GLY A 347 14.52 14.61 -11.49
N GLY A 348 13.44 14.76 -12.25
CA GLY A 348 13.20 14.01 -13.48
C GLY A 348 12.37 12.73 -13.29
N ARG A 349 11.10 12.83 -13.73
CA ARG A 349 10.20 11.81 -14.32
C ARG A 349 8.76 12.11 -13.89
N GLU A 350 8.17 13.15 -14.48
CA GLU A 350 6.73 13.42 -14.34
C GLU A 350 5.91 12.16 -14.66
N ASP A 351 6.30 11.42 -15.70
CA ASP A 351 5.71 10.13 -16.09
C ASP A 351 5.73 9.08 -14.96
N SER A 352 6.73 9.09 -14.06
CA SER A 352 6.75 8.15 -12.93
C SER A 352 5.74 8.54 -11.85
N LEU A 353 5.62 9.85 -11.59
CA LEU A 353 4.63 10.36 -10.64
C LEU A 353 3.21 10.10 -11.14
N ASP A 354 2.96 10.32 -12.44
CA ASP A 354 1.68 10.02 -13.08
C ASP A 354 1.33 8.53 -13.01
N ARG A 355 2.30 7.64 -13.26
CA ARG A 355 2.12 6.19 -13.11
C ARG A 355 1.80 5.81 -11.67
N HIS A 356 2.45 6.44 -10.69
CA HIS A 356 2.13 6.19 -9.29
C HIS A 356 0.75 6.73 -8.90
N LEU A 357 0.31 7.86 -9.45
CA LEU A 357 -1.05 8.37 -9.23
C LEU A 357 -2.10 7.42 -9.83
N GLU A 358 -1.87 6.96 -11.05
CA GLU A 358 -2.73 5.99 -11.74
C GLU A 358 -2.84 4.68 -10.95
N GLU A 359 -1.71 4.06 -10.62
CA GLU A 359 -1.71 2.80 -9.85
C GLU A 359 -2.30 2.99 -8.44
N LEU A 360 -2.07 4.13 -7.80
CA LEU A 360 -2.67 4.46 -6.50
C LEU A 360 -4.19 4.55 -6.59
N GLY A 361 -4.72 5.17 -7.64
CA GLY A 361 -6.16 5.22 -7.91
C GLY A 361 -6.74 3.84 -8.18
N TYR A 362 -6.12 3.07 -9.08
CA TYR A 362 -6.52 1.70 -9.38
C TYR A 362 -6.59 0.83 -8.11
N LEU A 363 -5.55 0.87 -7.26
CA LEU A 363 -5.51 0.10 -6.02
C LEU A 363 -6.56 0.54 -5.01
N GLN A 364 -6.84 1.84 -4.93
CA GLN A 364 -7.88 2.38 -4.04
C GLN A 364 -9.28 1.94 -4.50
N LEU A 365 -9.54 1.96 -5.80
CA LEU A 365 -10.81 1.49 -6.38
C LEU A 365 -10.98 -0.01 -6.20
N ALA A 366 -9.96 -0.81 -6.53
CA ALA A 366 -9.97 -2.25 -6.34
C ALA A 366 -10.26 -2.62 -4.87
N ARG A 367 -9.65 -1.89 -3.92
CA ARG A 367 -9.94 -2.05 -2.49
C ARG A 367 -11.40 -1.73 -2.14
N LEU A 368 -11.96 -0.66 -2.71
CA LEU A 368 -13.35 -0.28 -2.45
C LEU A 368 -14.34 -1.30 -3.02
N ASP A 369 -14.05 -1.81 -4.22
CA ASP A 369 -14.84 -2.84 -4.88
C ASP A 369 -14.84 -4.15 -4.07
N ASP A 370 -13.66 -4.62 -3.64
CA ASP A 370 -13.53 -5.80 -2.77
C ASP A 370 -14.30 -5.64 -1.44
N LEU A 371 -14.25 -4.46 -0.82
CA LEU A 371 -15.05 -4.16 0.36
C LEU A 371 -16.55 -4.20 0.04
N GLY A 372 -16.95 -3.70 -1.13
CA GLY A 372 -18.33 -3.64 -1.61
C GLY A 372 -18.91 -5.04 -1.87
N SER A 373 -18.20 -5.87 -2.62
CA SER A 373 -18.64 -7.20 -3.07
C SER A 373 -18.52 -8.28 -1.99
N GLY A 374 -17.56 -8.14 -1.06
CA GLY A 374 -17.25 -9.16 -0.06
C GLY A 374 -16.69 -10.47 -0.64
N GLN A 375 -16.26 -10.47 -1.91
CA GLN A 375 -15.61 -11.62 -2.56
C GLN A 375 -14.26 -11.91 -1.91
N THR A 376 -13.44 -10.87 -1.75
CA THR A 376 -12.20 -10.93 -0.99
C THR A 376 -12.52 -10.66 0.49
N PRO A 377 -12.13 -11.55 1.43
CA PRO A 377 -12.30 -11.27 2.84
C PRO A 377 -11.64 -9.95 3.21
N TRP A 378 -12.35 -9.04 3.88
CA TRP A 378 -11.81 -7.69 4.13
C TRP A 378 -10.48 -7.68 4.92
N LEU A 379 -10.19 -8.74 5.69
CA LEU A 379 -8.93 -8.94 6.41
C LEU A 379 -7.73 -9.17 5.46
N GLU A 380 -8.00 -9.69 4.27
CA GLU A 380 -7.02 -10.02 3.22
C GLU A 380 -6.68 -8.81 2.34
N LEU A 381 -7.25 -7.63 2.59
CA LEU A 381 -6.92 -6.39 1.87
C LEU A 381 -5.61 -5.74 2.34
N SER A 382 -4.97 -6.28 3.38
CA SER A 382 -3.70 -5.78 3.92
C SER A 382 -2.57 -5.66 2.86
N PRO A 383 -2.40 -6.59 1.89
CA PRO A 383 -1.42 -6.44 0.82
C PRO A 383 -1.71 -5.28 -0.13
N ILE A 384 -2.99 -5.05 -0.49
CA ILE A 384 -3.39 -3.90 -1.32
C ILE A 384 -3.09 -2.60 -0.57
N GLU A 385 -3.45 -2.52 0.72
CA GLU A 385 -3.14 -1.35 1.57
C GLU A 385 -1.63 -1.11 1.71
N ALA A 386 -0.82 -2.16 1.76
CA ALA A 386 0.64 -2.05 1.77
C ALA A 386 1.19 -1.49 0.44
N ARG A 387 0.63 -1.89 -0.70
CA ARG A 387 0.98 -1.33 -2.02
C ARG A 387 0.56 0.15 -2.13
N ILE A 388 -0.64 0.50 -1.68
CA ILE A 388 -1.11 1.89 -1.59
C ILE A 388 -0.10 2.73 -0.78
N ALA A 389 0.31 2.23 0.39
CA ALA A 389 1.30 2.91 1.23
C ALA A 389 2.66 3.06 0.54
N ALA A 390 3.10 2.08 -0.26
CA ALA A 390 4.34 2.16 -1.01
C ALA A 390 4.30 3.21 -2.14
N HIS A 391 3.20 3.28 -2.90
CA HIS A 391 2.99 4.33 -3.92
C HIS A 391 2.92 5.71 -3.31
N LEU A 392 2.23 5.83 -2.18
CA LEU A 392 2.22 7.03 -1.37
C LEU A 392 3.66 7.40 -0.95
N ASP A 393 4.46 6.50 -0.39
CA ASP A 393 5.86 6.78 -0.02
C ASP A 393 6.69 7.30 -1.21
N ALA A 394 6.52 6.73 -2.41
CA ALA A 394 7.18 7.21 -3.64
C ALA A 394 6.73 8.63 -4.01
N LEU A 395 5.42 8.91 -3.98
CA LEU A 395 4.85 10.23 -4.21
C LEU A 395 5.30 11.26 -3.16
N ALA A 396 5.57 10.85 -1.92
CA ALA A 396 6.11 11.74 -0.88
C ALA A 396 7.49 12.30 -1.26
N LEU A 397 8.33 11.49 -1.91
CA LEU A 397 9.65 11.91 -2.38
C LEU A 397 9.56 12.92 -3.55
N GLY A 398 8.46 12.89 -4.30
CA GLY A 398 8.13 13.83 -5.39
C GLY A 398 7.87 15.26 -4.93
N GLY A 399 7.38 15.44 -3.70
CA GLY A 399 7.21 16.75 -3.05
C GLY A 399 6.36 17.73 -3.87
N ALA A 400 6.95 18.85 -4.28
CA ALA A 400 6.28 19.90 -5.04
C ALA A 400 5.71 19.40 -6.36
N ASN A 401 6.46 18.53 -7.07
CA ASN A 401 6.05 18.00 -8.35
C ASN A 401 4.83 17.08 -8.18
N THR A 402 4.77 16.29 -7.12
CA THR A 402 3.57 15.49 -6.82
C THR A 402 2.34 16.36 -6.58
N ILE A 403 2.49 17.48 -5.86
CA ILE A 403 1.38 18.43 -5.65
C ILE A 403 0.91 18.98 -6.99
N GLU A 404 1.84 19.38 -7.88
CA GLU A 404 1.52 19.88 -9.21
C GLU A 404 0.80 18.84 -10.06
N ARG A 405 1.34 17.62 -10.17
CA ARG A 405 0.73 16.52 -10.94
C ARG A 405 -0.63 16.11 -10.38
N ALA A 406 -0.77 15.99 -9.07
CA ALA A 406 -2.07 15.67 -8.44
C ALA A 406 -3.09 16.80 -8.64
N THR A 407 -2.65 18.06 -8.63
CA THR A 407 -3.53 19.22 -8.93
C THR A 407 -4.01 19.17 -10.37
N LEU A 408 -3.12 18.88 -11.32
CA LEU A 408 -3.46 18.70 -12.74
C LEU A 408 -4.41 17.52 -12.94
N ALA A 409 -4.19 16.43 -12.20
CA ALA A 409 -5.01 15.23 -12.28
C ALA A 409 -6.47 15.46 -11.83
N CYS A 410 -6.72 16.49 -11.02
CA CYS A 410 -8.08 16.87 -10.65
C CYS A 410 -8.87 17.52 -11.80
N SER A 411 -8.22 17.95 -12.89
CA SER A 411 -8.87 18.68 -14.00
C SER A 411 -8.71 18.05 -15.38
N GLU A 412 -7.60 17.36 -15.67
CA GLU A 412 -7.21 17.01 -17.06
C GLU A 412 -6.85 15.53 -17.27
N ALA A 413 -6.99 14.68 -16.25
CA ALA A 413 -6.43 13.33 -16.24
C ALA A 413 -7.45 12.19 -16.41
N THR A 414 -6.92 10.96 -16.47
CA THR A 414 -7.72 9.73 -16.43
C THR A 414 -8.45 9.59 -15.09
N PHE A 415 -9.50 8.76 -15.07
CA PHE A 415 -10.27 8.47 -13.86
C PHE A 415 -9.38 7.96 -12.71
N ASP A 416 -8.46 7.04 -13.00
CA ASP A 416 -7.55 6.48 -11.99
C ASP A 416 -6.59 7.53 -11.41
N GLN A 417 -6.04 8.40 -12.25
CA GLN A 417 -5.16 9.48 -11.78
C GLN A 417 -5.90 10.48 -10.89
N LEU A 418 -7.17 10.77 -11.19
CA LEU A 418 -8.02 11.56 -10.31
C LEU A 418 -8.15 10.88 -8.94
N GLN A 419 -8.49 9.59 -8.89
CA GLN A 419 -8.62 8.85 -7.62
C GLN A 419 -7.31 8.84 -6.83
N GLY A 420 -6.17 8.65 -7.49
CA GLY A 420 -4.85 8.78 -6.88
C GLY A 420 -4.62 10.16 -6.27
N ALA A 421 -5.00 11.24 -6.98
CA ALA A 421 -4.90 12.60 -6.47
C ALA A 421 -5.77 12.85 -5.23
N LEU A 422 -6.94 12.22 -5.13
CA LEU A 422 -7.80 12.29 -3.93
C LEU A 422 -7.11 11.66 -2.71
N VAL A 423 -6.51 10.47 -2.88
CA VAL A 423 -5.77 9.78 -1.81
C VAL A 423 -4.55 10.61 -1.38
N VAL A 424 -3.84 11.21 -2.34
CA VAL A 424 -2.72 12.14 -2.09
C VAL A 424 -3.19 13.33 -1.25
N ALA A 425 -4.27 14.01 -1.66
CA ALA A 425 -4.82 15.16 -0.93
C ALA A 425 -5.30 14.80 0.49
N ALA A 426 -5.80 13.59 0.69
CA ALA A 426 -6.23 13.08 2.00
C ALA A 426 -5.08 12.57 2.89
N SER A 427 -3.89 12.38 2.32
CA SER A 427 -2.76 11.79 3.04
C SER A 427 -1.99 12.87 3.77
N TRP A 428 -0.90 13.40 3.24
CA TRP A 428 -0.08 14.40 3.95
C TRP A 428 -0.02 15.75 3.26
N PHE A 429 -0.57 15.88 2.06
CA PHE A 429 -0.48 17.10 1.28
C PHE A 429 -1.54 18.11 1.71
N THR A 430 -1.08 19.32 2.08
CA THR A 430 -1.95 20.40 2.57
C THR A 430 -1.83 21.65 1.71
N ALA A 431 -1.37 21.50 0.47
CA ALA A 431 -1.17 22.59 -0.44
C ALA A 431 -2.51 23.14 -0.91
N ALA A 432 -2.74 24.44 -0.70
CA ALA A 432 -3.99 25.10 -1.09
C ALA A 432 -4.41 24.84 -2.55
N PRO A 433 -3.50 24.85 -3.56
CA PRO A 433 -3.88 24.55 -4.94
C PRO A 433 -4.51 23.17 -5.13
N LEU A 434 -3.96 22.15 -4.46
CA LEU A 434 -4.48 20.78 -4.53
C LEU A 434 -5.82 20.66 -3.81
N LEU A 435 -5.94 21.23 -2.60
CA LEU A 435 -7.21 21.22 -1.85
C LEU A 435 -8.33 21.92 -2.62
N ASP A 436 -8.04 23.09 -3.22
CA ASP A 436 -9.00 23.83 -4.03
C ASP A 436 -9.41 23.04 -5.28
N ALA A 437 -8.47 22.33 -5.91
CA ALA A 437 -8.75 21.49 -7.07
C ALA A 437 -9.66 20.31 -6.71
N VAL A 438 -9.39 19.61 -5.61
CA VAL A 438 -10.25 18.52 -5.11
C VAL A 438 -11.63 19.04 -4.76
N CYS A 439 -11.76 20.18 -4.07
CA CYS A 439 -13.05 20.77 -3.74
C CYS A 439 -13.88 21.15 -4.98
N ARG A 440 -13.24 21.74 -6.01
CA ARG A 440 -13.91 22.01 -7.29
C ARG A 440 -14.40 20.72 -7.93
N ARG A 441 -13.56 19.70 -7.97
CA ARG A 441 -13.92 18.41 -8.57
C ARG A 441 -15.05 17.73 -7.81
N ALA A 442 -15.03 17.76 -6.48
CA ALA A 442 -16.11 17.23 -5.64
C ALA A 442 -17.46 17.92 -5.88
N ALA A 443 -17.48 19.15 -6.37
CA ALA A 443 -18.72 19.85 -6.71
C ALA A 443 -19.37 19.35 -8.02
N GLU A 444 -18.61 18.63 -8.85
CA GLU A 444 -19.05 18.06 -10.13
C GLU A 444 -19.43 16.58 -10.00
N MET A 445 -19.07 15.94 -8.88
CA MET A 445 -19.28 14.53 -8.58
C MET A 445 -20.73 14.22 -8.24
N ASP A 446 -21.21 13.05 -8.67
CA ASP A 446 -22.49 12.52 -8.23
C ASP A 446 -22.40 11.83 -6.86
N ALA A 447 -23.48 11.18 -6.41
CA ALA A 447 -23.50 10.52 -5.11
C ALA A 447 -22.59 9.28 -5.04
N VAL A 448 -22.34 8.60 -6.16
CA VAL A 448 -21.46 7.43 -6.25
C VAL A 448 -20.00 7.90 -6.19
N ASP A 449 -19.64 8.89 -7.01
CA ASP A 449 -18.30 9.48 -7.02
C ASP A 449 -17.92 10.07 -5.65
N LEU A 450 -18.87 10.69 -4.95
CA LEU A 450 -18.65 11.22 -3.59
C LEU A 450 -18.40 10.11 -2.55
N ASP A 451 -18.94 8.90 -2.75
CA ASP A 451 -18.65 7.74 -1.88
C ASP A 451 -17.23 7.20 -2.11
N GLU A 452 -16.75 7.24 -3.35
CA GLU A 452 -15.36 6.90 -3.70
C GLU A 452 -14.37 7.91 -3.11
N LEU A 453 -14.67 9.21 -3.24
CA LEU A 453 -13.94 10.30 -2.57
C LEU A 453 -13.87 10.05 -1.06
N ALA A 454 -14.98 9.67 -0.43
CA ALA A 454 -15.01 9.35 0.99
C ALA A 454 -14.08 8.16 1.32
N GLY A 455 -14.05 7.15 0.47
CA GLY A 455 -13.13 6.02 0.59
C GLY A 455 -11.65 6.40 0.52
N ALA A 456 -11.28 7.27 -0.43
CA ALA A 456 -9.92 7.81 -0.52
C ALA A 456 -9.53 8.59 0.75
N ILE A 457 -10.45 9.42 1.25
CA ILE A 457 -10.23 10.26 2.43
C ILE A 457 -10.07 9.46 3.72
N GLU A 458 -10.88 8.43 3.91
CA GLU A 458 -10.83 7.59 5.11
C GLU A 458 -9.60 6.66 5.16
N LEU A 459 -8.97 6.42 4.02
CA LEU A 459 -7.69 5.73 3.90
C LEU A 459 -6.50 6.68 4.13
N GLY A 460 -6.67 7.97 3.84
CA GLY A 460 -5.66 9.00 3.99
C GLY A 460 -5.09 9.10 5.42
N THR A 461 -3.78 9.36 5.51
CA THR A 461 -3.07 9.39 6.79
C THR A 461 -3.28 10.68 7.61
N ASN A 462 -3.66 11.79 6.97
CA ASN A 462 -3.96 13.06 7.62
C ASN A 462 -5.05 13.82 6.82
N PRO A 463 -6.32 13.36 6.90
CA PRO A 463 -7.38 13.87 6.03
C PRO A 463 -7.97 15.21 6.48
N ARG A 464 -7.65 15.67 7.70
CA ARG A 464 -8.27 16.84 8.33
C ARG A 464 -8.25 18.10 7.46
N PRO A 465 -7.14 18.50 6.81
CA PRO A 465 -7.10 19.71 6.00
C PRO A 465 -8.08 19.67 4.82
N LEU A 466 -8.18 18.52 4.15
CA LEU A 466 -9.15 18.30 3.09
C LEU A 466 -10.59 18.30 3.62
N VAL A 467 -10.85 17.62 4.73
CA VAL A 467 -12.17 17.63 5.37
C VAL A 467 -12.60 19.06 5.75
N SER A 468 -11.73 19.86 6.35
CA SER A 468 -12.04 21.26 6.66
C SER A 468 -12.30 22.10 5.40
N ALA A 469 -11.59 21.85 4.30
CA ALA A 469 -11.87 22.51 3.01
C ALA A 469 -13.26 22.13 2.46
N LEU A 470 -13.64 20.85 2.53
CA LEU A 470 -14.97 20.37 2.14
C LEU A 470 -16.09 20.99 3.00
N LEU A 471 -15.87 21.09 4.32
CA LEU A 471 -16.82 21.71 5.26
C LEU A 471 -17.04 23.20 5.00
N ALA A 472 -16.04 23.91 4.49
CA ALA A 472 -16.12 25.33 4.18
C ALA A 472 -16.68 25.63 2.77
N HIS A 473 -16.96 24.60 1.97
CA HIS A 473 -17.32 24.76 0.56
C HIS A 473 -18.71 25.39 0.35
N GLU A 474 -18.93 26.07 -0.78
CA GLU A 474 -20.21 26.75 -1.04
C GLU A 474 -21.35 25.81 -1.43
N SER A 475 -21.04 24.69 -2.08
CA SER A 475 -21.99 23.62 -2.42
C SER A 475 -22.43 22.83 -1.18
N SER A 476 -23.74 22.64 -1.00
CA SER A 476 -24.29 21.86 0.11
C SER A 476 -23.94 20.38 0.05
N ASP A 477 -23.81 19.80 -1.15
CA ASP A 477 -23.50 18.37 -1.28
C ASP A 477 -22.05 18.09 -0.89
N VAL A 478 -21.13 18.97 -1.28
CA VAL A 478 -19.73 18.93 -0.84
C VAL A 478 -19.62 19.12 0.67
N ARG A 479 -20.34 20.09 1.25
CA ARG A 479 -20.38 20.25 2.72
C ARG A 479 -20.94 19.01 3.42
N ARG A 480 -22.02 18.42 2.90
CA ARG A 480 -22.63 17.20 3.44
C ARG A 480 -21.62 16.05 3.44
N CYS A 481 -20.89 15.84 2.33
CA CYS A 481 -19.79 14.88 2.26
C CYS A 481 -18.70 15.18 3.29
N GLY A 482 -18.29 16.44 3.42
CA GLY A 482 -17.34 16.88 4.46
C GLY A 482 -17.80 16.54 5.89
N VAL A 483 -19.11 16.63 6.18
CA VAL A 483 -19.67 16.27 7.49
C VAL A 483 -19.61 14.76 7.74
N GLU A 484 -19.98 13.94 6.76
CA GLU A 484 -19.86 12.48 6.86
C GLU A 484 -18.41 12.06 7.14
N LEU A 485 -17.47 12.67 6.41
CA LEU A 485 -16.05 12.41 6.58
C LEU A 485 -15.49 12.91 7.91
N ALA A 486 -15.94 14.08 8.36
CA ALA A 486 -15.58 14.58 9.66
C ALA A 486 -16.05 13.63 10.77
N ALA A 487 -17.22 13.01 10.63
CA ALA A 487 -17.63 11.94 11.54
C ALA A 487 -16.56 10.84 11.56
N ALA A 488 -16.13 10.33 10.40
CA ALA A 488 -15.18 9.23 10.25
C ALA A 488 -13.72 9.50 10.71
N VAL A 489 -13.21 10.73 10.57
CA VAL A 489 -11.79 11.06 10.77
C VAL A 489 -11.44 11.47 12.22
N THR A 490 -12.44 11.63 13.10
CA THR A 490 -12.35 11.94 14.55
C THR A 490 -11.60 13.22 14.99
N ASP A 491 -10.70 13.76 14.18
CA ASP A 491 -9.83 14.89 14.55
C ASP A 491 -10.42 16.28 14.27
N VAL A 492 -11.60 16.35 13.65
CA VAL A 492 -12.36 17.61 13.51
C VAL A 492 -12.97 17.97 14.88
N PRO A 493 -12.73 19.17 15.44
CA PRO A 493 -13.31 19.58 16.72
C PRO A 493 -14.83 19.55 16.72
N GLU A 494 -15.44 19.08 17.82
CA GLU A 494 -16.90 19.09 17.97
C GLU A 494 -17.55 20.47 17.73
N PRO A 495 -17.01 21.61 18.22
CA PRO A 495 -17.63 22.91 17.98
C PRO A 495 -17.74 23.29 16.50
N GLU A 496 -16.80 22.83 15.66
CA GLU A 496 -16.82 23.05 14.21
C GLU A 496 -18.00 22.31 13.57
N LEU A 497 -18.24 21.06 13.97
CA LEU A 497 -19.40 20.29 13.54
C LEU A 497 -20.72 20.81 14.11
N ALA A 498 -20.72 21.27 15.36
CA ALA A 498 -21.90 21.85 16.01
C ALA A 498 -22.37 23.12 15.29
N ALA A 499 -21.46 23.93 14.74
CA ALA A 499 -21.82 25.11 13.96
C ALA A 499 -22.70 24.75 12.73
N LEU A 500 -22.50 23.57 12.14
CA LEU A 500 -23.24 23.10 10.97
C LEU A 500 -24.68 22.67 11.30
N LEU A 501 -25.07 22.58 12.57
CA LEU A 501 -26.48 22.48 12.97
C LEU A 501 -27.30 23.73 12.59
N HIS A 502 -26.63 24.81 12.22
CA HIS A 502 -27.22 26.06 11.73
C HIS A 502 -26.95 26.33 10.25
N ASP A 503 -26.48 25.32 9.49
CA ASP A 503 -26.24 25.46 8.05
C ASP A 503 -27.52 25.83 7.29
N LYS A 504 -27.38 26.61 6.22
CA LYS A 504 -28.48 27.00 5.35
C LYS A 504 -29.19 25.81 4.68
N SER A 505 -28.49 24.69 4.50
CA SER A 505 -29.01 23.48 3.86
C SER A 505 -29.48 22.43 4.88
N ASP A 506 -30.71 21.94 4.68
CA ASP A 506 -31.35 20.94 5.52
C ASP A 506 -30.58 19.62 5.57
N CYS A 507 -30.02 19.17 4.42
CA CYS A 507 -29.25 17.93 4.35
C CYS A 507 -27.94 18.01 5.14
N VAL A 508 -27.27 19.17 5.13
CA VAL A 508 -26.04 19.40 5.90
C VAL A 508 -26.34 19.39 7.39
N ARG A 509 -27.42 20.07 7.82
CA ARG A 509 -27.80 20.08 9.24
C ARG A 509 -28.18 18.69 9.76
N ALA A 510 -28.90 17.91 8.93
CA ALA A 510 -29.30 16.54 9.26
C ALA A 510 -28.07 15.63 9.43
N GLU A 511 -27.12 15.70 8.51
CA GLU A 511 -25.87 14.92 8.59
C GLU A 511 -25.02 15.35 9.80
N ALA A 512 -24.95 16.65 10.10
CA ALA A 512 -24.21 17.17 11.24
C ALA A 512 -24.77 16.67 12.56
N ALA A 513 -26.10 16.59 12.67
CA ALA A 513 -26.77 16.01 13.83
C ALA A 513 -26.37 14.54 14.05
N ILE A 514 -26.40 13.72 12.98
CA ILE A 514 -26.00 12.31 13.04
C ILE A 514 -24.52 12.17 13.39
N ALA A 515 -23.64 12.98 12.79
CA ALA A 515 -22.20 12.98 13.05
C ALA A 515 -21.88 13.28 14.54
N LEU A 516 -22.52 14.31 15.12
CA LEU A 516 -22.37 14.65 16.54
C LEU A 516 -22.90 13.55 17.46
N ALA A 517 -24.05 12.97 17.11
CA ALA A 517 -24.64 11.84 17.81
C ALA A 517 -23.71 10.61 17.84
N ARG A 518 -23.14 10.24 16.69
CA ARG A 518 -22.17 9.13 16.55
C ARG A 518 -20.91 9.34 17.38
N ARG A 519 -20.51 10.59 17.58
CA ARG A 519 -19.40 10.99 18.46
C ARG A 519 -19.78 11.05 19.95
N GLY A 520 -21.04 10.79 20.30
CA GLY A 520 -21.52 10.76 21.67
C GLY A 520 -21.64 12.15 22.31
N ALA A 521 -21.89 13.21 21.53
CA ALA A 521 -22.04 14.59 22.01
C ALA A 521 -23.36 14.81 22.80
N LYS A 522 -23.51 14.13 23.94
CA LYS A 522 -24.72 14.15 24.79
C LYS A 522 -25.13 15.54 25.25
N GLN A 523 -24.17 16.44 25.44
CA GLN A 523 -24.39 17.85 25.78
C GLN A 523 -25.20 18.61 24.73
N ARG A 524 -25.29 18.11 23.48
CA ARG A 524 -26.05 18.72 22.39
C ARG A 524 -27.48 18.21 22.28
N THR A 525 -27.92 17.33 23.19
CA THR A 525 -29.27 16.74 23.13
C THR A 525 -30.36 17.81 23.12
N GLU A 526 -30.26 18.84 23.96
CA GLU A 526 -31.26 19.93 24.00
C GLU A 526 -31.28 20.75 22.70
N ASP A 527 -30.11 21.05 22.12
CA ASP A 527 -29.97 21.74 20.83
C ASP A 527 -30.67 20.93 19.71
N LEU A 528 -30.47 19.61 19.71
CA LEU A 528 -31.07 18.69 18.74
C LEU A 528 -32.57 18.52 18.95
N VAL A 529 -33.07 18.50 20.20
CA VAL A 529 -34.51 18.51 20.50
C VAL A 529 -35.16 19.80 19.98
N ALA A 530 -34.53 20.95 20.21
CA ALA A 530 -35.01 22.22 19.69
C ALA A 530 -34.99 22.28 18.15
N ALA A 531 -33.99 21.66 17.51
CA ALA A 531 -33.94 21.53 16.05
C ALA A 531 -35.03 20.60 15.51
N ALA A 532 -35.19 19.41 16.08
CA ALA A 532 -36.24 18.46 15.72
C ALA A 532 -37.66 19.03 15.95
N THR A 533 -37.84 19.90 16.93
CA THR A 533 -39.13 20.57 17.17
C THR A 533 -39.46 21.58 16.07
N ARG A 534 -38.45 22.32 15.57
CA ARG A 534 -38.63 23.32 14.50
C ARG A 534 -38.79 22.69 13.12
N ALA A 535 -38.11 21.57 12.87
CA ALA A 535 -38.14 20.85 11.60
C ALA A 535 -38.54 19.38 11.86
N PRO A 536 -39.83 19.14 12.14
CA PRO A 536 -40.27 17.89 12.74
C PRO A 536 -40.40 16.72 11.73
N GLU A 537 -40.22 17.01 10.44
CA GLU A 537 -40.12 16.04 9.35
C GLU A 537 -38.67 15.66 9.00
N THR A 538 -37.67 16.37 9.54
CA THR A 538 -36.25 16.08 9.26
C THR A 538 -35.80 14.84 10.04
N VAL A 539 -35.80 13.68 9.38
CA VAL A 539 -35.45 12.38 9.99
C VAL A 539 -34.07 12.37 10.62
N GLY A 540 -33.09 13.11 10.07
CA GLY A 540 -31.73 13.15 10.62
C GLY A 540 -31.63 13.67 12.06
N TYR A 541 -32.43 14.66 12.45
CA TYR A 541 -32.47 15.11 13.86
C TYR A 541 -33.07 14.05 14.77
N VAL A 542 -34.12 13.37 14.30
CA VAL A 542 -34.77 12.31 15.07
C VAL A 542 -33.82 11.11 15.22
N ALA A 543 -33.12 10.73 14.16
CA ALA A 543 -32.10 9.70 14.16
C ALA A 543 -30.96 10.00 15.13
N ALA A 544 -30.47 11.25 15.14
CA ALA A 544 -29.47 11.69 16.10
C ALA A 544 -29.96 11.56 17.55
N LEU A 545 -31.22 11.91 17.80
CA LEU A 545 -31.85 11.75 19.13
C LEU A 545 -32.05 10.28 19.52
N VAL A 546 -32.34 9.39 18.57
CA VAL A 546 -32.36 7.92 18.80
C VAL A 546 -30.98 7.44 19.24
N TRP A 547 -29.93 7.87 18.54
CA TRP A 547 -28.56 7.51 18.86
C TRP A 547 -28.12 7.98 20.25
N LEU A 548 -28.61 9.15 20.68
CA LEU A 548 -28.36 9.71 22.00
C LEU A 548 -29.29 9.13 23.10
N GLY A 549 -30.24 8.26 22.75
CA GLY A 549 -31.16 7.61 23.68
C GLY A 549 -32.28 8.51 24.22
N HIS A 550 -32.70 9.53 23.46
CA HIS A 550 -33.77 10.44 23.88
C HIS A 550 -35.15 9.75 23.79
N ALA A 551 -35.89 9.75 24.91
CA ALA A 551 -37.12 8.96 25.07
C ALA A 551 -38.21 9.23 24.01
N GLY A 552 -38.38 10.48 23.58
CA GLY A 552 -39.41 10.85 22.58
C GLY A 552 -39.02 10.58 21.12
N ALA A 553 -37.80 10.13 20.84
CA ALA A 553 -37.31 9.99 19.47
C ALA A 553 -37.96 8.81 18.72
N MET A 554 -38.22 7.69 19.42
CA MET A 554 -38.86 6.51 18.84
C MET A 554 -40.32 6.79 18.44
N ASP A 555 -41.08 7.48 19.28
CA ASP A 555 -42.46 7.87 18.96
C ASP A 555 -42.52 8.80 17.75
N ARG A 556 -41.51 9.67 17.59
CA ARG A 556 -41.37 10.52 16.42
C ARG A 556 -41.08 9.70 15.15
N LEU A 557 -40.19 8.71 15.21
CA LEU A 557 -39.94 7.81 14.07
C LEU A 557 -41.20 7.01 13.69
N ARG A 558 -41.95 6.52 14.67
CA ARG A 558 -43.23 5.82 14.44
C ARG A 558 -44.24 6.73 13.74
N TRP A 559 -44.33 7.99 14.14
CA TRP A 559 -45.17 8.98 13.45
C TRP A 559 -44.67 9.23 12.01
N LEU A 560 -43.35 9.35 11.80
CA LEU A 560 -42.73 9.56 10.48
C LEU A 560 -42.97 8.39 9.52
N LEU A 561 -43.01 7.15 10.02
CA LEU A 561 -43.30 5.95 9.23
C LEU A 561 -44.65 6.05 8.50
N HIS A 562 -45.63 6.71 9.11
CA HIS A 562 -46.98 6.89 8.54
C HIS A 562 -47.14 8.15 7.69
N GLN A 563 -46.06 8.91 7.45
CA GLN A 563 -46.08 10.07 6.55
C GLN A 563 -45.85 9.64 5.08
N GLY A 564 -45.45 10.59 4.23
CA GLY A 564 -45.18 10.34 2.81
C GLY A 564 -44.10 9.27 2.57
N PRO A 565 -44.04 8.67 1.36
CA PRO A 565 -43.18 7.51 1.07
C PRO A 565 -41.71 7.71 1.46
N GLN A 566 -41.12 8.84 1.06
CA GLN A 566 -39.71 9.16 1.36
C GLN A 566 -39.41 9.24 2.87
N LEU A 567 -40.35 9.79 3.66
CA LEU A 567 -40.21 9.85 5.12
C LEU A 567 -40.40 8.48 5.76
N ALA A 568 -41.31 7.67 5.21
CA ALA A 568 -41.55 6.31 5.66
C ALA A 568 -40.32 5.42 5.47
N GLU A 569 -39.67 5.49 4.31
CA GLU A 569 -38.42 4.78 4.00
C GLU A 569 -37.30 5.17 4.97
N GLN A 570 -37.06 6.48 5.14
CA GLN A 570 -36.03 6.99 6.06
C GLN A 570 -36.30 6.60 7.51
N ALA A 571 -37.56 6.66 7.96
CA ALA A 571 -37.94 6.26 9.32
C ALA A 571 -37.80 4.75 9.52
N ALA A 572 -38.20 3.94 8.54
CA ALA A 572 -38.10 2.49 8.58
C ALA A 572 -36.64 2.01 8.73
N ARG A 573 -35.69 2.68 8.06
CA ARG A 573 -34.25 2.40 8.24
C ARG A 573 -33.84 2.46 9.70
N TRP A 574 -34.19 3.52 10.42
CA TRP A 574 -33.83 3.70 11.83
C TRP A 574 -34.64 2.81 12.78
N LEU A 575 -35.95 2.65 12.52
CA LEU A 575 -36.82 1.75 13.29
C LEU A 575 -36.37 0.30 13.18
N SER A 576 -35.87 -0.15 12.03
CA SER A 576 -35.38 -1.52 11.84
C SER A 576 -34.17 -1.84 12.74
N MET A 577 -33.35 -0.83 13.06
CA MET A 577 -32.16 -0.99 13.92
C MET A 577 -32.47 -0.77 15.41
N ALA A 578 -33.27 0.25 15.75
CA ALA A 578 -33.51 0.65 17.15
C ALA A 578 -34.84 0.13 17.73
N GLY A 579 -35.79 -0.24 16.89
CA GLY A 579 -37.17 -0.54 17.26
C GLY A 579 -37.37 -1.88 17.96
N ASP A 580 -38.57 -2.05 18.49
CA ASP A 580 -39.05 -3.29 19.10
C ASP A 580 -39.70 -4.22 18.06
N PRO A 581 -40.09 -5.46 18.41
CA PRO A 581 -40.74 -6.38 17.47
C PRO A 581 -42.04 -5.85 16.86
N GLY A 582 -42.76 -4.95 17.55
CA GLY A 582 -43.96 -4.29 17.02
C GLY A 582 -43.61 -3.32 15.89
N ASP A 583 -42.49 -2.59 16.03
CA ASP A 583 -41.98 -1.69 14.98
C ASP A 583 -41.62 -2.46 13.70
N MET A 584 -41.07 -3.67 13.79
CA MET A 584 -40.76 -4.51 12.61
C MET A 584 -42.02 -4.84 11.80
N ARG A 585 -43.11 -5.16 12.50
CA ARG A 585 -44.41 -5.43 11.86
C ARG A 585 -45.00 -4.16 11.25
N ALA A 586 -44.91 -3.02 11.94
CA ALA A 586 -45.36 -1.74 11.40
C ALA A 586 -44.58 -1.34 10.13
N ILE A 587 -43.27 -1.60 10.08
CA ILE A 587 -42.45 -1.42 8.88
C ILE A 587 -42.97 -2.29 7.74
N HIS A 588 -43.16 -3.60 7.99
CA HIS A 588 -43.69 -4.51 6.98
C HIS A 588 -45.05 -4.03 6.45
N ASP A 589 -46.04 -3.84 7.32
CA ASP A 589 -47.39 -3.44 6.95
C ASP A 589 -47.42 -2.14 6.14
N ARG A 590 -46.51 -1.20 6.45
CA ARG A 590 -46.42 0.08 5.76
C ARG A 590 -45.72 -0.03 4.42
N LEU A 591 -44.52 -0.62 4.38
CA LEU A 591 -43.67 -0.59 3.20
C LEU A 591 -44.20 -1.50 2.08
N THR A 592 -44.91 -2.58 2.40
CA THR A 592 -45.56 -3.42 1.38
C THR A 592 -46.74 -2.75 0.68
N GLN A 593 -47.18 -1.58 1.16
CA GLN A 593 -48.21 -0.75 0.52
C GLN A 593 -47.60 0.34 -0.37
N LEU A 594 -46.27 0.52 -0.34
CA LEU A 594 -45.55 1.50 -1.14
C LEU A 594 -44.99 0.84 -2.40
N GLU A 595 -44.54 1.67 -3.33
CA GLU A 595 -43.78 1.23 -4.50
C GLU A 595 -42.45 0.60 -4.06
N ALA A 596 -42.04 -0.45 -4.75
CA ALA A 596 -40.78 -1.14 -4.47
C ALA A 596 -39.60 -0.27 -4.92
N THR A 597 -38.95 0.39 -3.95
CA THR A 597 -37.67 1.08 -4.14
C THR A 597 -36.54 0.31 -3.46
N PRO A 598 -35.27 0.49 -3.83
CA PRO A 598 -34.15 -0.14 -3.14
C PRO A 598 -34.19 0.10 -1.62
N ALA A 599 -34.53 1.33 -1.20
CA ALA A 599 -34.64 1.69 0.20
C ALA A 599 -35.76 0.94 0.94
N THR A 600 -36.93 0.72 0.31
CA THR A 600 -38.02 -0.06 0.92
C THR A 600 -37.61 -1.52 1.13
N LEU A 601 -37.00 -2.16 0.12
CA LEU A 601 -36.62 -3.57 0.18
C LEU A 601 -35.48 -3.79 1.18
N GLU A 602 -34.50 -2.88 1.23
CA GLU A 602 -33.45 -2.90 2.25
C GLU A 602 -34.01 -2.79 3.67
N ALA A 603 -34.98 -1.90 3.89
CA ALA A 603 -35.64 -1.74 5.18
C ALA A 603 -36.46 -2.99 5.56
N LEU A 604 -37.14 -3.64 4.62
CA LEU A 604 -37.83 -4.91 4.83
C LEU A 604 -36.85 -6.04 5.18
N GLY A 605 -35.71 -6.11 4.48
CA GLY A 605 -34.62 -7.04 4.78
C GLY A 605 -34.03 -6.84 6.18
N ASN A 606 -33.90 -5.58 6.62
CA ASN A 606 -33.42 -5.24 7.97
C ASN A 606 -34.46 -5.50 9.07
N ALA A 607 -35.75 -5.29 8.77
CA ALA A 607 -36.85 -5.65 9.66
C ALA A 607 -36.94 -7.16 9.89
N GLY A 608 -36.46 -7.96 8.93
CA GLY A 608 -36.14 -9.37 9.16
C GLY A 608 -37.34 -10.29 9.24
N LEU A 609 -38.51 -9.89 8.73
CA LEU A 609 -39.74 -10.68 8.85
C LEU A 609 -39.88 -11.66 7.69
N ALA A 610 -40.15 -12.93 8.00
CA ALA A 610 -40.41 -13.96 6.98
C ALA A 610 -41.64 -13.63 6.12
N GLU A 611 -42.59 -12.88 6.69
CA GLU A 611 -43.77 -12.35 6.01
C GLU A 611 -43.40 -11.41 4.84
N SER A 612 -42.22 -10.79 4.86
CA SER A 612 -41.72 -9.94 3.78
C SER A 612 -41.20 -10.72 2.57
N LEU A 613 -40.90 -12.02 2.70
CA LEU A 613 -40.28 -12.82 1.63
C LEU A 613 -41.06 -12.79 0.30
N PRO A 614 -42.40 -12.85 0.25
CA PRO A 614 -43.14 -12.74 -1.01
C PRO A 614 -42.90 -11.43 -1.75
N VAL A 615 -42.93 -10.29 -1.04
CA VAL A 615 -42.69 -8.97 -1.65
C VAL A 615 -41.24 -8.83 -2.13
N LEU A 616 -40.28 -9.42 -1.39
CA LEU A 616 -38.89 -9.45 -1.82
C LEU A 616 -38.68 -10.36 -3.05
N LEU A 617 -39.41 -11.48 -3.15
CA LEU A 617 -39.39 -12.32 -4.35
C LEU A 617 -39.96 -11.60 -5.57
N ASP A 618 -41.06 -10.87 -5.40
CA ASP A 618 -41.65 -10.05 -6.46
C ASP A 618 -40.68 -8.95 -6.92
N GLY A 619 -39.86 -8.42 -6.00
CA GLY A 619 -38.79 -7.46 -6.31
C GLY A 619 -37.68 -8.00 -7.22
N LEU A 620 -37.48 -9.32 -7.30
CA LEU A 620 -36.51 -9.94 -8.23
C LEU A 620 -36.99 -9.93 -9.68
N ASP A 621 -38.30 -9.78 -9.93
CA ASP A 621 -38.88 -9.69 -11.27
C ASP A 621 -39.03 -8.22 -11.73
N HIS A 622 -38.41 -7.26 -11.03
CA HIS A 622 -38.52 -5.83 -11.33
C HIS A 622 -37.61 -5.41 -12.51
N ASP A 623 -38.02 -4.40 -13.28
CA ASP A 623 -37.26 -3.93 -14.45
C ASP A 623 -36.00 -3.11 -14.07
N ASP A 624 -36.00 -2.52 -12.87
CA ASP A 624 -34.86 -1.77 -12.31
C ASP A 624 -33.87 -2.70 -11.59
N ALA A 625 -32.65 -2.78 -12.10
CA ALA A 625 -31.58 -3.60 -11.54
C ALA A 625 -31.23 -3.25 -10.08
N ALA A 626 -31.35 -1.98 -9.67
CA ALA A 626 -31.09 -1.58 -8.29
C ALA A 626 -32.14 -2.15 -7.31
N VAL A 627 -33.39 -2.27 -7.77
CA VAL A 627 -34.47 -2.89 -7.00
C VAL A 627 -34.24 -4.40 -6.89
N VAL A 628 -33.90 -5.06 -8.00
CA VAL A 628 -33.60 -6.51 -8.03
C VAL A 628 -32.47 -6.86 -7.08
N GLU A 629 -31.36 -6.11 -7.14
CA GLU A 629 -30.20 -6.35 -6.27
C GLU A 629 -30.53 -6.07 -4.80
N ALA A 630 -31.31 -5.03 -4.49
CA ALA A 630 -31.78 -4.77 -3.13
C ALA A 630 -32.68 -5.89 -2.60
N ALA A 631 -33.54 -6.46 -3.46
CA ALA A 631 -34.40 -7.59 -3.13
C ALA A 631 -33.57 -8.84 -2.80
N ALA A 632 -32.58 -9.17 -3.65
CA ALA A 632 -31.68 -10.29 -3.44
C ALA A 632 -30.87 -10.13 -2.14
N ARG A 633 -30.36 -8.92 -1.86
CA ARG A 633 -29.67 -8.60 -0.60
C ARG A 633 -30.57 -8.78 0.63
N ALA A 634 -31.83 -8.34 0.53
CA ALA A 634 -32.80 -8.48 1.60
C ALA A 634 -33.17 -9.95 1.85
N LEU A 635 -33.38 -10.74 0.79
CA LEU A 635 -33.62 -12.18 0.88
C LEU A 635 -32.45 -12.89 1.56
N ASP A 636 -31.22 -12.65 1.10
CA ASP A 636 -30.02 -13.26 1.67
C ASP A 636 -29.86 -12.92 3.16
N ARG A 637 -30.11 -11.67 3.54
CA ARG A 637 -30.07 -11.21 4.93
C ARG A 637 -31.09 -11.86 5.84
N ILE A 638 -32.32 -12.07 5.37
CA ILE A 638 -33.37 -12.73 6.17
C ILE A 638 -33.06 -14.22 6.29
N THR A 639 -32.67 -14.85 5.19
CA THR A 639 -32.66 -16.30 5.03
C THR A 639 -31.32 -16.97 5.30
N GLY A 640 -30.21 -16.23 5.19
CA GLY A 640 -28.84 -16.76 5.22
C GLY A 640 -28.54 -17.71 4.07
N ALA A 641 -29.27 -17.62 2.95
CA ALA A 641 -29.20 -18.61 1.88
C ALA A 641 -27.84 -18.69 1.19
N GLY A 642 -27.13 -17.56 1.08
CA GLY A 642 -25.81 -17.48 0.45
C GLY A 642 -25.83 -17.88 -1.03
N LEU A 643 -26.96 -17.70 -1.73
CA LEU A 643 -27.07 -18.10 -3.13
C LEU A 643 -26.15 -17.25 -3.99
N ARG A 644 -25.36 -17.93 -4.83
CA ARG A 644 -24.40 -17.34 -5.76
C ARG A 644 -24.60 -17.94 -7.15
N GLU A 645 -24.28 -17.16 -8.16
CA GLU A 645 -24.29 -17.57 -9.56
C GLU A 645 -22.97 -17.22 -10.23
N ASP A 646 -22.54 -18.12 -11.11
CA ASP A 646 -21.33 -18.00 -11.91
C ASP A 646 -21.70 -17.30 -13.22
N LEU A 647 -21.18 -16.10 -13.43
CA LEU A 647 -21.36 -15.32 -14.64
C LEU A 647 -20.02 -15.12 -15.33
N LEU A 648 -20.05 -14.82 -16.63
CA LEU A 648 -18.88 -14.31 -17.33
C LEU A 648 -19.04 -12.79 -17.43
N ASP A 649 -18.02 -12.05 -17.02
CA ASP A 649 -17.99 -10.60 -17.21
C ASP A 649 -17.77 -10.23 -18.70
N GLU A 650 -17.70 -8.93 -18.99
CA GLU A 650 -17.53 -8.42 -20.36
C GLU A 650 -16.21 -8.89 -21.02
N ASP A 651 -15.23 -9.27 -20.21
CA ASP A 651 -13.91 -9.77 -20.64
C ASP A 651 -13.83 -11.30 -20.67
N GLY A 652 -14.93 -11.99 -20.35
CA GLY A 652 -15.02 -13.45 -20.33
C GLY A 652 -14.35 -14.10 -19.12
N LEU A 653 -14.09 -13.34 -18.06
CA LEU A 653 -13.63 -13.85 -16.77
C LEU A 653 -14.82 -14.32 -15.93
N LEU A 654 -14.60 -15.38 -15.15
CA LEU A 654 -15.61 -15.92 -14.25
C LEU A 654 -15.81 -14.98 -13.06
N GLU A 655 -17.01 -14.44 -12.95
CA GLU A 655 -17.44 -13.60 -11.84
C GLU A 655 -18.52 -14.32 -11.02
N VAL A 656 -18.27 -14.48 -9.72
CA VAL A 656 -19.23 -15.09 -8.78
C VAL A 656 -20.03 -13.98 -8.13
N ARG A 657 -21.32 -13.87 -8.47
CA ARG A 657 -22.22 -12.84 -7.95
C ARG A 657 -23.34 -13.40 -7.09
N ARG A 658 -24.02 -12.53 -6.36
CA ARG A 658 -25.26 -12.88 -5.66
C ARG A 658 -26.30 -13.32 -6.68
N CYS A 659 -26.95 -14.45 -6.43
CA CYS A 659 -28.02 -14.90 -7.30
C CYS A 659 -29.18 -13.91 -7.27
N VAL A 660 -29.57 -13.42 -8.44
CA VAL A 660 -30.73 -12.54 -8.63
C VAL A 660 -31.89 -13.26 -9.34
N ASP A 661 -31.69 -14.49 -9.80
CA ASP A 661 -32.74 -15.27 -10.47
C ASP A 661 -33.88 -15.64 -9.50
N ALA A 662 -35.06 -15.07 -9.78
CA ALA A 662 -36.27 -15.31 -9.01
C ALA A 662 -36.69 -16.79 -8.99
N THR A 663 -36.41 -17.55 -10.07
CA THR A 663 -36.77 -18.98 -10.15
C THR A 663 -35.96 -19.80 -9.15
N THR A 664 -34.66 -19.56 -9.10
CA THR A 664 -33.74 -20.19 -8.15
C THR A 664 -34.11 -19.85 -6.71
N TRP A 665 -34.43 -18.58 -6.42
CA TRP A 665 -34.89 -18.18 -5.10
C TRP A 665 -36.20 -18.84 -4.68
N ARG A 666 -37.19 -18.91 -5.58
CA ARG A 666 -38.48 -19.58 -5.32
C ARG A 666 -38.29 -21.07 -5.02
N ALA A 667 -37.48 -21.75 -5.84
CA ALA A 667 -37.17 -23.15 -5.64
C ALA A 667 -36.43 -23.40 -4.32
N TRP A 668 -35.50 -22.51 -3.96
CA TRP A 668 -34.79 -22.62 -2.69
C TRP A 668 -35.72 -22.42 -1.49
N LEU A 669 -36.68 -21.49 -1.56
CA LEU A 669 -37.62 -21.18 -0.48
C LEU A 669 -38.73 -22.22 -0.30
N GLU A 670 -39.00 -23.04 -1.31
CA GLU A 670 -40.13 -23.98 -1.32
C GLU A 670 -40.09 -24.96 -0.12
N GLY A 671 -41.22 -25.05 0.60
CA GLY A 671 -41.38 -25.98 1.72
C GLY A 671 -40.58 -25.65 2.99
N ARG A 672 -39.80 -24.56 3.01
CA ARG A 672 -39.05 -24.12 4.19
C ARG A 672 -39.96 -23.43 5.21
N GLN A 673 -39.68 -23.68 6.49
CA GLN A 673 -40.37 -23.05 7.60
C GLN A 673 -39.43 -22.09 8.33
N TRP A 674 -39.98 -20.96 8.76
CA TRP A 674 -39.24 -19.90 9.41
C TRP A 674 -39.69 -19.76 10.87
N PRO A 675 -38.77 -19.54 11.82
CA PRO A 675 -39.17 -19.25 13.18
C PRO A 675 -39.93 -17.92 13.24
N PRO A 676 -40.88 -17.76 14.18
CA PRO A 676 -41.63 -16.52 14.31
C PRO A 676 -40.73 -15.40 14.84
N GLY A 677 -41.02 -14.18 14.41
CA GLY A 677 -40.30 -12.98 14.83
C GLY A 677 -39.20 -12.57 13.85
N ARG A 678 -38.32 -11.69 14.31
CA ARG A 678 -37.25 -11.11 13.49
C ARG A 678 -36.14 -12.13 13.23
N LEU A 679 -35.75 -12.25 11.97
CA LEU A 679 -34.71 -13.13 11.47
C LEU A 679 -33.49 -12.35 11.01
N ARG A 680 -32.34 -13.01 11.09
CA ARG A 680 -31.07 -12.58 10.53
C ARG A 680 -30.27 -13.84 10.19
N ASP A 681 -29.83 -13.97 8.95
CA ASP A 681 -29.13 -15.17 8.45
C ASP A 681 -29.86 -16.49 8.72
N GLY A 682 -31.20 -16.48 8.56
CA GLY A 682 -32.02 -17.67 8.79
C GLY A 682 -32.18 -18.08 10.26
N HIS A 683 -31.65 -17.28 11.19
CA HIS A 683 -31.76 -17.50 12.62
C HIS A 683 -32.59 -16.39 13.30
N PRO A 684 -33.23 -16.67 14.45
CA PRO A 684 -33.81 -15.62 15.29
C PRO A 684 -32.77 -14.55 15.61
N PHE A 685 -33.16 -13.28 15.45
CA PHE A 685 -32.27 -12.14 15.66
C PHE A 685 -31.70 -12.11 17.08
N SER A 686 -30.40 -11.82 17.16
CA SER A 686 -29.71 -11.51 18.41
C SER A 686 -28.70 -10.39 18.17
N VAL A 687 -28.36 -9.63 19.21
CA VAL A 687 -27.33 -8.59 19.11
C VAL A 687 -25.95 -9.21 18.76
N ALA A 688 -25.69 -10.45 19.21
CA ALA A 688 -24.50 -11.20 18.83
C ALA A 688 -24.43 -11.53 17.33
N ALA A 689 -25.57 -11.65 16.63
CA ALA A 689 -25.57 -11.83 15.18
C ALA A 689 -24.96 -10.62 14.46
N CYS A 690 -25.25 -9.38 14.92
CA CYS A 690 -24.62 -8.17 14.37
C CYS A 690 -23.10 -8.20 14.54
N TRP A 691 -22.60 -8.68 15.68
CA TRP A 691 -21.16 -8.84 15.89
C TRP A 691 -20.53 -9.84 14.91
N ASN A 692 -21.19 -10.98 14.70
CA ASN A 692 -20.72 -12.01 13.76
C ASN A 692 -20.66 -11.48 12.33
N GLU A 693 -21.67 -10.74 11.88
CA GLU A 693 -21.65 -10.09 10.56
C GLU A 693 -20.56 -9.03 10.44
N LEU A 694 -20.38 -8.20 11.45
CA LEU A 694 -19.38 -7.14 11.45
C LEU A 694 -17.94 -7.68 11.33
N THR A 695 -17.69 -8.85 11.93
CA THR A 695 -16.37 -9.49 12.01
C THR A 695 -16.14 -10.56 10.93
N ALA A 696 -17.19 -11.07 10.30
CA ALA A 696 -17.08 -12.02 9.20
C ALA A 696 -16.29 -11.42 8.02
N GLY A 697 -15.30 -12.16 7.53
CA GLY A 697 -14.44 -11.72 6.43
C GLY A 697 -15.22 -11.45 5.14
N SER A 698 -16.20 -12.31 4.82
CA SER A 698 -17.01 -12.28 3.59
C SER A 698 -18.23 -11.35 3.66
N SER A 699 -18.39 -10.55 4.72
CA SER A 699 -19.54 -9.65 4.83
C SER A 699 -19.31 -8.36 4.04
N GLU A 700 -20.26 -8.05 3.16
CA GLU A 700 -20.25 -6.83 2.35
C GLU A 700 -20.23 -5.55 3.19
N ARG A 701 -19.59 -4.49 2.65
CA ARG A 701 -19.45 -3.17 3.28
C ARG A 701 -20.75 -2.63 3.88
N MET A 702 -21.84 -2.62 3.10
CA MET A 702 -23.13 -2.07 3.58
C MET A 702 -23.74 -2.90 4.69
N ARG A 703 -23.60 -4.22 4.61
CA ARG A 703 -24.06 -5.15 5.65
C ARG A 703 -23.28 -4.93 6.95
N ARG A 704 -21.97 -4.76 6.87
CA ARG A 704 -21.10 -4.44 8.02
C ARG A 704 -21.42 -3.06 8.60
N ARG A 705 -21.71 -2.06 7.77
CA ARG A 705 -22.10 -0.70 8.22
C ARG A 705 -23.36 -0.77 9.07
N TRP A 706 -24.39 -1.48 8.60
CA TRP A 706 -25.62 -1.67 9.37
C TRP A 706 -25.43 -2.50 10.63
N ALA A 707 -24.64 -3.58 10.55
CA ALA A 707 -24.33 -4.39 11.72
C ALA A 707 -23.64 -3.57 12.81
N ALA A 708 -22.71 -2.68 12.43
CA ALA A 708 -22.09 -1.73 13.36
C ALA A 708 -23.09 -0.73 13.93
N ASP A 709 -23.90 -0.07 13.09
CA ASP A 709 -24.89 0.91 13.55
C ASP A 709 -25.90 0.28 14.54
N GLU A 710 -26.42 -0.90 14.21
CA GLU A 710 -27.37 -1.62 15.06
C GLU A 710 -26.73 -2.12 16.37
N LEU A 711 -25.50 -2.62 16.31
CA LEU A 711 -24.76 -3.03 17.49
C LEU A 711 -24.47 -1.85 18.43
N ALA A 712 -24.20 -0.66 17.90
CA ALA A 712 -24.03 0.55 18.70
C ALA A 712 -25.34 0.95 19.41
N LEU A 713 -26.46 0.92 18.68
CA LEU A 713 -27.78 1.30 19.20
C LEU A 713 -28.31 0.31 20.27
N ARG A 714 -28.14 -1.00 20.04
CA ARG A 714 -28.68 -2.05 20.94
C ARG A 714 -27.70 -2.53 22.00
N GLY A 715 -26.40 -2.51 21.70
CA GLY A 715 -25.35 -3.05 22.58
C GLY A 715 -24.92 -2.09 23.69
N GLY A 716 -25.31 -0.81 23.62
CA GLY A 716 -25.02 0.19 24.67
C GLY A 716 -23.55 0.59 24.81
N ALA A 717 -22.65 0.02 24.00
CA ALA A 717 -21.25 0.37 23.92
C ALA A 717 -21.05 1.46 22.86
N ALA A 718 -20.63 2.65 23.29
CA ALA A 718 -20.39 3.78 22.41
C ALA A 718 -19.01 3.65 21.75
N THR A 719 -18.92 2.91 20.64
CA THR A 719 -17.71 2.85 19.82
C THR A 719 -18.01 3.29 18.40
N GLN A 720 -17.20 4.23 17.91
CA GLN A 720 -17.24 4.62 16.51
C GLN A 720 -16.52 3.57 15.67
N PHE A 721 -17.18 3.09 14.62
CA PHE A 721 -16.61 2.16 13.66
C PHE A 721 -16.96 2.59 12.23
N VAL A 722 -15.96 2.57 11.35
CA VAL A 722 -16.14 2.89 9.92
C VAL A 722 -15.57 1.74 9.09
N VAL A 723 -16.41 1.14 8.26
CA VAL A 723 -16.12 -0.06 7.46
C VAL A 723 -15.06 0.11 6.38
N ARG A 724 -14.76 1.37 6.03
CA ARG A 724 -13.81 1.76 4.98
C ARG A 724 -12.43 2.15 5.50
N TRP A 725 -12.27 2.32 6.83
CA TRP A 725 -10.97 2.51 7.47
C TRP A 725 -9.98 1.41 7.06
N SER A 726 -8.68 1.66 7.21
CA SER A 726 -7.68 0.62 6.97
C SER A 726 -7.98 -0.66 7.76
N VAL A 727 -7.64 -1.82 7.21
CA VAL A 727 -7.86 -3.14 7.84
C VAL A 727 -7.35 -3.13 9.28
N GLU A 728 -6.15 -2.59 9.47
CA GLU A 728 -5.51 -2.48 10.76
C GLU A 728 -6.29 -1.59 11.75
N ARG A 729 -6.82 -0.44 11.29
CA ARG A 729 -7.65 0.44 12.14
C ARG A 729 -8.98 -0.23 12.50
N GLN A 730 -9.60 -0.93 11.55
CA GLN A 730 -10.81 -1.72 11.81
C GLN A 730 -10.55 -2.80 12.86
N ARG A 731 -9.49 -3.60 12.71
CA ARG A 731 -9.11 -4.66 13.66
C ARG A 731 -8.91 -4.12 15.08
N ARG A 732 -8.08 -3.08 15.24
CA ARG A 732 -7.84 -2.45 16.56
C ARG A 732 -9.12 -1.94 17.21
N THR A 733 -10.04 -1.42 16.39
CA THR A 733 -11.33 -0.90 16.89
C THR A 733 -12.23 -2.04 17.33
N LEU A 734 -12.34 -3.11 16.52
CA LEU A 734 -13.12 -4.29 16.85
C LEU A 734 -12.58 -4.99 18.10
N GLU A 735 -11.26 -5.14 18.26
CA GLU A 735 -10.68 -5.73 19.46
C GLU A 735 -11.09 -4.99 20.76
N ARG A 736 -11.07 -3.65 20.72
CA ARG A 736 -11.53 -2.81 21.82
C ARG A 736 -13.03 -2.96 22.07
N TRP A 737 -13.83 -2.83 21.01
CA TRP A 737 -15.29 -2.89 21.11
C TRP A 737 -15.77 -4.26 21.59
N GLY A 738 -15.22 -5.35 21.05
CA GLY A 738 -15.56 -6.71 21.44
C GLY A 738 -15.22 -7.00 22.91
N SER A 739 -14.16 -6.38 23.45
CA SER A 739 -13.82 -6.48 24.87
C SER A 739 -14.85 -5.77 25.75
N GLU A 740 -15.36 -4.61 25.32
CA GLU A 740 -16.43 -3.88 26.02
C GLU A 740 -17.76 -4.64 25.97
N LEU A 741 -18.16 -5.16 24.80
CA LEU A 741 -19.40 -5.90 24.64
C LEU A 741 -19.43 -7.19 25.46
N ARG A 742 -18.32 -7.93 25.53
CA ARG A 742 -18.16 -9.09 26.43
C ARG A 742 -18.32 -8.70 27.90
N ARG A 743 -17.77 -7.55 28.30
CA ARG A 743 -17.92 -7.03 29.67
C ARG A 743 -19.37 -6.68 30.00
N LEU A 744 -20.12 -6.19 29.03
CA LEU A 744 -21.55 -5.88 29.16
C LEU A 744 -22.46 -7.11 29.06
N GLY A 745 -21.91 -8.29 28.73
CA GLY A 745 -22.68 -9.53 28.54
C GLY A 745 -23.55 -9.50 27.28
N VAL A 746 -23.19 -8.67 26.30
CA VAL A 746 -23.91 -8.52 25.02
C VAL A 746 -23.51 -9.61 24.03
N ILE A 747 -22.23 -10.01 24.05
CA ILE A 747 -21.64 -11.08 23.22
C ILE A 747 -20.81 -12.05 24.04
#